data_AF-A0A401IUK8-F1
#
_entry.id   AF-A0A401IUK8-F1
#
_cell.length_a   1.000
_cell.length_b   1.000
_cell.length_c   1.000
_cell.angle_alpha   90.00
_cell.angle_beta   90.00
_cell.angle_gamma   90.00
#
_symmetry.space_group_name_H-M   'P 1'
#
loop_
_entity.id
_entity.type
_entity.pdbx_description
1 polymer ?
#
loop_
_entity_poly.entity_id
_entity_poly.type
_entity_poly.pdbx_seq_one_letter_code
_entity_poly.pdbx_strand_id
1 'polypeptide(L)'
;MQTKTKFRLLTTFSLGAALALGVSANAASPGRTDKLLHVDPTNATTFEAENAIDQTNVTIESKAPASAGKNVGGIYNSSQVGYPLKVQKNGKYQVTIRWAVGKGGTTKDIADVTVDGTKVDSLTGTYTGGWGDKADQWQDITTEVDLTKGVHSLGIQATTSGFNLDKISVQRVGNYTPSTVTKKSHAPIVRFHGVRSTMTSTELAQSQIWYNQDTRLENKISPQASLNLTRTDQTDVPTIYIDPANKGQVFLGMGTSIEGSSIANLTKMSAFQRRRILRNLVDPINGAGMTMFRICIGTSDFTGDDFYTYYDEKPAGYANKDGYDTKTPAKDIHPDWYNRTGHGFSIKKDEQNGTIDVIQELLQEARVVGVKNQIKLFASSWSAPGWMKEPTANTASASYQPNNLLIKGGKLRDDMVDNLARYEVRFLEEYAKKGIKIYGLTVQNEPQNETVYPSMLINAEQNGKVALKIRQYAAQSPILRRMGISQPKIWAFDHNFSKGEAYMDEMFAKVPEARKAISGTAFHDYDGEPTAMKTVLQKYQNQIPGFSVNLTERSVWGTKGADRILKYFRNGAESYNSWVTMLDSNTSPTKFPWKVDPTLLIKDPASQNYWSTPEYYIMGQFGRYIRPGMRLISSTYGSENTITNAVFYDQFRHDYVMVAVNQTLETQQFKAQYHGKQFLATIPAKNVATYRWHE
;
A
#
# COMPACT_ATOMS: atom_id res chain seq x y z
N MET A 1 12.46 65.27 -14.16
CA MET A 1 12.19 64.16 -15.11
C MET A 1 11.94 62.93 -14.23
N GLN A 2 10.75 62.31 -14.13
CA GLN A 2 9.81 61.82 -15.16
C GLN A 2 10.49 60.83 -16.13
N THR A 3 9.96 59.63 -16.40
CA THR A 3 8.61 59.08 -16.09
C THR A 3 8.61 57.56 -15.82
N LYS A 4 7.49 57.01 -15.31
CA LYS A 4 7.29 55.57 -15.09
C LYS A 4 6.93 54.83 -16.39
N THR A 5 7.42 53.60 -16.56
CA THR A 5 6.98 52.67 -17.63
C THR A 5 5.86 51.74 -17.12
N LYS A 6 4.93 51.34 -17.99
CA LYS A 6 3.74 50.52 -17.67
C LYS A 6 3.71 49.18 -18.42
N PHE A 7 2.95 48.24 -17.86
CA PHE A 7 2.40 47.07 -18.56
C PHE A 7 1.74 47.41 -19.91
N ARG A 8 1.81 46.47 -20.86
CA ARG A 8 0.69 46.18 -21.78
C ARG A 8 0.72 44.71 -22.24
N LEU A 9 -0.46 44.09 -22.28
CA LEU A 9 -0.71 42.77 -22.84
C LEU A 9 -1.47 42.94 -24.17
N LEU A 10 -1.34 42.01 -25.14
CA LEU A 10 -2.02 42.10 -26.45
C LEU A 10 -2.25 40.71 -27.07
N THR A 11 -3.17 40.64 -28.03
CA THR A 11 -3.77 39.42 -28.62
C THR A 11 -3.88 39.57 -30.17
N THR A 12 -4.17 38.57 -31.01
CA THR A 12 -4.54 37.14 -30.78
C THR A 12 -3.76 36.28 -31.83
N PHE A 13 -4.20 35.28 -32.65
CA PHE A 13 -5.46 34.53 -32.93
C PHE A 13 -5.10 33.22 -33.69
N SER A 14 -6.00 32.23 -33.69
CA SER A 14 -6.28 31.26 -34.80
C SER A 14 -5.31 30.05 -35.01
N LEU A 15 -5.72 28.88 -35.53
CA LEU A 15 -7.07 28.33 -35.81
C LEU A 15 -7.09 26.77 -35.82
N GLY A 16 -8.18 26.16 -35.33
CA GLY A 16 -8.63 24.78 -35.69
C GLY A 16 -7.84 23.58 -35.12
N ALA A 17 -8.38 22.35 -35.09
CA ALA A 17 -9.79 21.91 -35.21
C ALA A 17 -9.96 20.46 -34.67
N ALA A 18 -11.09 20.14 -34.04
CA ALA A 18 -11.53 18.76 -33.74
C ALA A 18 -13.07 18.72 -33.56
N LEU A 19 -13.72 17.62 -33.95
CA LEU A 19 -15.19 17.47 -33.91
C LEU A 19 -15.72 17.02 -32.55
N ALA A 20 -16.99 17.32 -32.30
CA ALA A 20 -17.69 16.97 -31.07
C ALA A 20 -18.46 15.63 -31.17
N LEU A 21 -18.63 14.97 -30.03
CA LEU A 21 -19.79 14.13 -29.73
C LEU A 21 -20.55 14.82 -28.59
N GLY A 22 -21.81 15.15 -28.82
CA GLY A 22 -22.59 16.01 -27.92
C GLY A 22 -23.22 15.25 -26.77
N VAL A 23 -22.94 15.68 -25.54
CA VAL A 23 -23.85 15.50 -24.40
C VAL A 23 -24.52 16.84 -24.15
N SER A 24 -25.81 16.94 -24.49
CA SER A 24 -26.59 18.16 -24.31
C SER A 24 -26.92 18.39 -22.83
N ALA A 25 -26.09 19.18 -22.14
CA ALA A 25 -26.45 19.73 -20.84
C ALA A 25 -27.63 20.71 -21.01
N ASN A 26 -28.86 20.22 -20.84
CA ASN A 26 -30.04 21.07 -20.84
C ASN A 26 -29.93 22.08 -19.70
N ALA A 27 -30.05 23.36 -20.04
CA ALA A 27 -29.85 24.44 -19.09
C ALA A 27 -30.91 24.40 -17.98
N ALA A 28 -30.45 24.45 -16.72
CA ALA A 28 -31.33 24.54 -15.57
C ALA A 28 -32.12 25.86 -15.62
N SER A 29 -33.44 25.78 -15.42
CA SER A 29 -34.27 26.98 -15.25
C SER A 29 -33.87 27.70 -13.96
N PRO A 30 -33.51 29.00 -14.00
CA PRO A 30 -32.99 29.72 -12.85
C PRO A 30 -34.10 30.04 -11.83
N GLY A 31 -34.42 29.07 -10.95
CA GLY A 31 -35.45 29.26 -9.92
C GLY A 31 -35.75 28.08 -8.97
N ARG A 32 -34.91 27.04 -8.89
CA ARG A 32 -35.17 25.83 -8.05
C ARG A 32 -34.00 25.27 -7.23
N THR A 33 -32.85 25.96 -7.16
CA THR A 33 -31.58 25.39 -6.63
C THR A 33 -31.51 25.15 -5.12
N ASP A 34 -32.40 25.73 -4.32
CA ASP A 34 -32.17 25.85 -2.86
C ASP A 34 -32.98 24.85 -2.00
N LYS A 35 -33.79 23.98 -2.61
CA LYS A 35 -34.61 22.98 -1.88
C LYS A 35 -33.90 21.63 -1.69
N LEU A 36 -32.85 21.61 -0.85
CA LEU A 36 -32.38 20.34 -0.27
C LEU A 36 -33.40 19.81 0.76
N LEU A 37 -33.72 18.52 0.69
CA LEU A 37 -34.67 17.86 1.59
C LEU A 37 -33.91 17.16 2.74
N HIS A 38 -33.89 17.79 3.91
CA HIS A 38 -33.10 17.31 5.06
C HIS A 38 -33.75 16.09 5.71
N VAL A 39 -33.06 14.94 5.73
CA VAL A 39 -33.55 13.69 6.33
C VAL A 39 -33.06 13.59 7.78
N ASP A 40 -34.00 13.46 8.71
CA ASP A 40 -33.72 13.27 10.14
C ASP A 40 -33.00 11.92 10.40
N PRO A 41 -32.00 11.86 11.29
CA PRO A 41 -31.25 10.63 11.58
C PRO A 41 -31.98 9.63 12.50
N THR A 42 -33.21 9.95 12.93
CA THR A 42 -33.95 9.30 14.03
C THR A 42 -35.43 9.08 13.72
N ASN A 43 -36.12 10.09 13.18
CA ASN A 43 -37.55 10.11 12.90
C ASN A 43 -37.85 9.93 11.40
N ALA A 44 -39.10 9.58 11.08
CA ALA A 44 -39.57 9.63 9.70
C ALA A 44 -39.69 11.08 9.23
N THR A 45 -39.09 11.41 8.08
CA THR A 45 -39.21 12.74 7.46
C THR A 45 -40.07 12.65 6.21
N THR A 46 -41.20 13.35 6.18
CA THR A 46 -42.16 13.31 5.08
C THR A 46 -42.12 14.58 4.25
N PHE A 47 -42.16 14.43 2.92
CA PHE A 47 -42.18 15.49 1.93
C PHE A 47 -43.38 15.31 0.99
N GLU A 48 -44.05 16.40 0.61
CA GLU A 48 -45.07 16.39 -0.45
C GLU A 48 -44.40 16.10 -1.81
N ALA A 49 -45.03 15.30 -2.68
CA ALA A 49 -44.44 14.83 -3.93
C ALA A 49 -44.08 15.97 -4.91
N GLU A 50 -44.83 17.08 -4.90
CA GLU A 50 -44.53 18.26 -5.73
C GLU A 50 -43.23 19.00 -5.33
N ASN A 51 -42.53 18.57 -4.27
CA ASN A 51 -41.19 19.06 -3.93
C ASN A 51 -40.06 18.41 -4.76
N ALA A 52 -40.34 17.47 -5.65
CA ALA A 52 -39.35 16.96 -6.60
C ALA A 52 -38.75 18.11 -7.44
N ILE A 53 -37.41 18.14 -7.59
CA ILE A 53 -36.74 19.16 -8.42
C ILE A 53 -36.53 18.66 -9.85
N ASP A 54 -36.18 17.38 -9.99
CA ASP A 54 -36.03 16.70 -11.27
C ASP A 54 -37.39 16.12 -11.66
N GLN A 55 -37.95 16.56 -12.79
CA GLN A 55 -39.31 16.21 -13.22
C GLN A 55 -39.32 15.98 -14.73
N THR A 56 -39.54 14.74 -15.15
CA THR A 56 -39.58 14.32 -16.57
C THR A 56 -40.93 13.68 -16.88
N ASN A 57 -41.66 14.23 -17.85
CA ASN A 57 -42.97 13.74 -18.30
C ASN A 57 -44.02 13.61 -17.18
N VAL A 58 -44.09 14.58 -16.26
CA VAL A 58 -45.07 14.64 -15.17
C VAL A 58 -45.70 16.03 -15.04
N THR A 59 -46.89 16.08 -14.43
CA THR A 59 -47.68 17.29 -14.16
C THR A 59 -47.84 17.48 -12.65
N ILE A 60 -47.77 18.72 -12.15
CA ILE A 60 -48.17 19.04 -10.78
C ILE A 60 -49.62 19.54 -10.82
N GLU A 61 -50.55 18.81 -10.20
CA GLU A 61 -51.98 19.12 -10.20
C GLU A 61 -52.56 19.24 -8.78
N SER A 62 -53.81 19.71 -8.67
CA SER A 62 -54.49 19.92 -7.39
C SER A 62 -55.32 18.69 -7.03
N LYS A 63 -55.17 18.17 -5.81
CA LYS A 63 -55.99 17.05 -5.31
C LYS A 63 -57.45 17.50 -5.12
N ALA A 64 -58.39 16.56 -5.21
CA ALA A 64 -59.79 16.81 -4.90
C ALA A 64 -60.13 16.40 -3.45
N PRO A 65 -60.87 17.23 -2.67
CA PRO A 65 -61.15 18.65 -2.91
C PRO A 65 -59.87 19.51 -2.80
N ALA A 66 -59.85 20.68 -3.44
CA ALA A 66 -58.67 21.54 -3.58
C ALA A 66 -57.99 21.96 -2.26
N SER A 67 -58.68 21.85 -1.13
CA SER A 67 -58.12 22.04 0.22
C SER A 67 -57.13 20.95 0.66
N ALA A 68 -57.05 19.82 -0.05
CA ALA A 68 -56.13 18.72 0.26
C ALA A 68 -54.67 18.98 -0.17
N GLY A 69 -54.41 20.04 -0.95
CA GLY A 69 -53.08 20.37 -1.51
C GLY A 69 -52.87 19.82 -2.92
N LYS A 70 -51.60 19.60 -3.30
CA LYS A 70 -51.22 19.14 -4.65
C LYS A 70 -50.69 17.70 -4.64
N ASN A 71 -50.47 17.14 -5.81
CA ASN A 71 -49.81 15.86 -6.03
C ASN A 71 -48.89 15.99 -7.27
N VAL A 72 -48.21 14.90 -7.64
CA VAL A 72 -47.65 14.74 -8.98
C VAL A 72 -48.49 13.72 -9.74
N GLY A 73 -49.08 14.14 -10.85
CA GLY A 73 -49.86 13.32 -11.76
C GLY A 73 -49.37 13.38 -13.20
N GLY A 74 -50.22 12.96 -14.14
CA GLY A 74 -49.85 12.86 -15.55
C GLY A 74 -48.68 11.89 -15.80
N ILE A 75 -48.51 10.87 -14.95
CA ILE A 75 -47.37 9.95 -14.99
C ILE A 75 -47.57 8.90 -16.09
N TYR A 76 -46.63 8.84 -17.03
CA TYR A 76 -46.52 7.82 -18.08
C TYR A 76 -45.37 6.84 -17.80
N ASN A 77 -45.32 5.71 -18.49
CA ASN A 77 -44.11 4.88 -18.56
C ASN A 77 -42.89 5.75 -18.93
N SER A 78 -41.75 5.48 -18.30
CA SER A 78 -40.49 6.25 -18.28
C SER A 78 -40.54 7.68 -17.71
N SER A 79 -41.67 8.12 -17.14
CA SER A 79 -41.72 9.39 -16.40
C SER A 79 -40.93 9.31 -15.09
N GLN A 80 -40.37 10.42 -14.63
CA GLN A 80 -39.46 10.43 -13.48
C GLN A 80 -39.68 11.63 -12.57
N VAL A 81 -39.60 11.40 -11.26
CA VAL A 81 -39.47 12.43 -10.22
C VAL A 81 -38.22 12.19 -9.36
N GLY A 82 -37.45 13.23 -9.06
CA GLY A 82 -36.21 13.16 -8.27
C GLY A 82 -36.19 14.15 -7.10
N TYR A 83 -35.72 13.65 -5.95
CA TYR A 83 -35.77 14.30 -4.64
C TYR A 83 -34.35 14.42 -4.05
N PRO A 84 -33.82 15.65 -3.83
CA PRO A 84 -32.44 15.87 -3.41
C PRO A 84 -32.30 15.77 -1.88
N LEU A 85 -32.03 14.57 -1.38
CA LEU A 85 -31.96 14.26 0.05
C LEU A 85 -30.63 14.69 0.68
N LYS A 86 -30.69 15.47 1.76
CA LYS A 86 -29.54 15.74 2.64
C LYS A 86 -29.55 14.78 3.83
N VAL A 87 -28.81 13.68 3.70
CA VAL A 87 -28.76 12.60 4.69
C VAL A 87 -27.67 12.85 5.73
N GLN A 88 -28.03 12.81 7.02
CA GLN A 88 -27.13 13.21 8.12
C GLN A 88 -26.25 12.06 8.68
N LYS A 89 -26.58 10.79 8.39
CA LYS A 89 -25.97 9.61 9.02
C LYS A 89 -26.08 8.40 8.08
N ASN A 90 -25.04 7.58 7.98
CA ASN A 90 -25.12 6.33 7.20
C ASN A 90 -26.18 5.39 7.81
N GLY A 91 -27.00 4.77 6.97
CA GLY A 91 -28.04 3.84 7.40
C GLY A 91 -28.72 3.13 6.25
N LYS A 92 -29.50 2.12 6.62
CA LYS A 92 -30.58 1.59 5.80
C LYS A 92 -31.83 2.40 6.14
N TYR A 93 -32.49 2.90 5.12
CA TYR A 93 -33.62 3.82 5.21
C TYR A 93 -34.86 3.18 4.57
N GLN A 94 -35.96 3.13 5.30
CA GLN A 94 -37.25 2.84 4.71
C GLN A 94 -37.73 4.08 3.96
N VAL A 95 -38.11 3.89 2.69
CA VAL A 95 -38.74 4.89 1.85
C VAL A 95 -40.19 4.47 1.64
N THR A 96 -41.11 5.26 2.18
CA THR A 96 -42.56 5.09 2.04
C THR A 96 -43.06 6.03 0.97
N ILE A 97 -43.72 5.52 -0.07
CA ILE A 97 -44.24 6.28 -1.20
C ILE A 97 -45.75 6.14 -1.20
N ARG A 98 -46.46 7.27 -1.17
CA ARG A 98 -47.92 7.29 -1.25
C ARG A 98 -48.37 7.54 -2.68
N TRP A 99 -49.04 6.54 -3.27
CA TRP A 99 -49.56 6.59 -4.63
C TRP A 99 -51.08 6.42 -4.69
N ALA A 100 -51.68 6.83 -5.81
CA ALA A 100 -53.11 6.71 -6.04
C ALA A 100 -53.50 5.27 -6.46
N VAL A 101 -54.57 4.75 -5.85
CA VAL A 101 -55.18 3.44 -6.16
C VAL A 101 -56.70 3.53 -6.18
N GLY A 102 -57.34 2.90 -7.15
CA GLY A 102 -58.79 2.75 -7.28
C GLY A 102 -59.29 1.39 -6.77
N LYS A 103 -60.52 1.01 -7.15
CA LYS A 103 -61.16 -0.23 -6.69
C LYS A 103 -61.12 -1.31 -7.77
N GLY A 104 -60.60 -2.48 -7.43
CA GLY A 104 -60.68 -3.71 -8.27
C GLY A 104 -59.60 -3.91 -9.33
N GLY A 105 -58.38 -3.41 -9.10
CA GLY A 105 -57.27 -3.52 -10.06
C GLY A 105 -56.37 -4.75 -9.90
N THR A 106 -55.40 -4.90 -10.81
CA THR A 106 -54.42 -6.01 -10.83
C THR A 106 -53.03 -5.56 -10.39
N THR A 107 -52.32 -6.43 -9.66
CA THR A 107 -50.94 -6.17 -9.22
C THR A 107 -49.96 -6.26 -10.38
N LYS A 108 -49.07 -5.27 -10.51
CA LYS A 108 -47.94 -5.26 -11.45
C LYS A 108 -46.85 -4.28 -11.00
N ASP A 109 -45.73 -4.27 -11.71
CA ASP A 109 -44.67 -3.27 -11.55
C ASP A 109 -45.19 -1.87 -11.93
N ILE A 110 -45.00 -0.90 -11.03
CA ILE A 110 -45.50 0.48 -11.18
C ILE A 110 -44.35 1.47 -11.39
N ALA A 111 -43.28 1.36 -10.60
CA ALA A 111 -42.10 2.22 -10.71
C ALA A 111 -40.84 1.56 -10.17
N ASP A 112 -39.68 1.94 -10.68
CA ASP A 112 -38.38 1.65 -10.12
C ASP A 112 -37.94 2.76 -9.16
N VAL A 113 -37.27 2.38 -8.07
CA VAL A 113 -36.61 3.33 -7.16
C VAL A 113 -35.14 3.40 -7.51
N THR A 114 -34.61 4.62 -7.60
CA THR A 114 -33.20 4.89 -7.88
C THR A 114 -32.56 5.73 -6.77
N VAL A 115 -31.27 5.50 -6.52
CA VAL A 115 -30.41 6.37 -5.69
C VAL A 115 -29.23 6.77 -6.56
N ASP A 116 -29.01 8.08 -6.69
CA ASP A 116 -27.95 8.68 -7.51
C ASP A 116 -27.93 8.15 -8.96
N GLY A 117 -29.12 7.93 -9.52
CA GLY A 117 -29.34 7.38 -10.88
C GLY A 117 -29.20 5.86 -10.99
N THR A 118 -28.76 5.16 -9.94
CA THR A 118 -28.68 3.69 -9.92
C THR A 118 -29.98 3.09 -9.39
N LYS A 119 -30.58 2.15 -10.13
CA LYS A 119 -31.76 1.39 -9.67
C LYS A 119 -31.41 0.54 -8.46
N VAL A 120 -32.20 0.67 -7.39
CA VAL A 120 -32.06 -0.08 -6.14
C VAL A 120 -33.20 -1.06 -5.88
N ASP A 121 -34.43 -0.78 -6.36
CA ASP A 121 -35.59 -1.67 -6.19
C ASP A 121 -36.68 -1.44 -7.27
N SER A 122 -37.69 -2.32 -7.31
CA SER A 122 -38.90 -2.23 -8.15
C SER A 122 -40.18 -2.34 -7.31
N LEU A 123 -41.04 -1.33 -7.40
CA LEU A 123 -42.30 -1.22 -6.65
C LEU A 123 -43.44 -1.95 -7.37
N THR A 124 -43.94 -3.01 -6.75
CA THR A 124 -45.12 -3.77 -7.22
C THR A 124 -46.38 -3.30 -6.52
N GLY A 125 -47.44 -2.99 -7.26
CA GLY A 125 -48.66 -2.40 -6.70
C GLY A 125 -49.93 -2.73 -7.46
N THR A 126 -51.07 -2.59 -6.78
CA THR A 126 -52.42 -2.80 -7.34
C THR A 126 -52.77 -1.65 -8.29
N TYR A 127 -52.52 -1.85 -9.58
CA TYR A 127 -52.78 -0.85 -10.62
C TYR A 127 -54.24 -0.85 -11.05
N THR A 128 -54.81 0.35 -11.17
CA THR A 128 -56.26 0.58 -11.30
C THR A 128 -56.64 1.72 -12.24
N GLY A 129 -55.69 2.58 -12.65
CA GLY A 129 -56.00 3.85 -13.33
C GLY A 129 -56.70 4.88 -12.43
N GLY A 130 -56.43 4.88 -11.12
CA GLY A 130 -56.99 5.85 -10.16
C GLY A 130 -56.12 7.09 -10.00
N TRP A 131 -56.75 8.27 -9.89
CA TRP A 131 -56.09 9.58 -9.82
C TRP A 131 -55.98 10.15 -8.38
N GLY A 132 -56.67 9.53 -7.41
CA GLY A 132 -56.59 9.91 -6.01
C GLY A 132 -57.58 11.00 -5.58
N ASP A 133 -58.69 11.14 -6.31
CA ASP A 133 -59.74 12.15 -6.10
C ASP A 133 -60.51 12.03 -4.78
N LYS A 134 -60.20 11.00 -3.98
CA LYS A 134 -60.84 10.69 -2.70
C LYS A 134 -59.81 10.12 -1.71
N ALA A 135 -60.07 10.31 -0.42
CA ALA A 135 -59.19 9.80 0.65
C ALA A 135 -59.11 8.25 0.69
N ASP A 136 -60.12 7.53 0.18
CA ASP A 136 -60.12 6.06 0.05
C ASP A 136 -59.40 5.56 -1.22
N GLN A 137 -58.64 6.44 -1.90
CA GLN A 137 -57.90 6.14 -3.13
C GLN A 137 -56.38 6.36 -3.03
N TRP A 138 -55.80 6.27 -1.83
CA TRP A 138 -54.36 6.39 -1.61
C TRP A 138 -53.81 5.19 -0.84
N GLN A 139 -52.67 4.66 -1.29
CA GLN A 139 -51.96 3.55 -0.65
C GLN A 139 -50.49 3.92 -0.46
N ASP A 140 -49.93 3.55 0.69
CA ASP A 140 -48.50 3.56 0.95
C ASP A 140 -47.86 2.24 0.48
N ILE A 141 -46.76 2.33 -0.25
CA ILE A 141 -45.81 1.21 -0.45
C ILE A 141 -44.46 1.57 0.19
N THR A 142 -43.75 0.56 0.70
CA THR A 142 -42.43 0.73 1.31
C THR A 142 -41.36 -0.06 0.58
N THR A 143 -40.16 0.51 0.50
CA THR A 143 -38.91 -0.17 0.14
C THR A 143 -37.81 0.21 1.14
N GLU A 144 -36.66 -0.48 1.10
CA GLU A 144 -35.48 -0.15 1.90
C GLU A 144 -34.28 0.20 1.01
N VAL A 145 -33.70 1.38 1.20
CA VAL A 145 -32.53 1.86 0.45
C VAL A 145 -31.35 2.15 1.37
N ASP A 146 -30.13 1.86 0.92
CA ASP A 146 -28.89 2.12 1.67
C ASP A 146 -28.35 3.53 1.36
N LEU A 147 -28.41 4.45 2.33
CA LEU A 147 -27.94 5.84 2.15
C LEU A 147 -26.73 6.14 3.06
N THR A 148 -25.77 6.90 2.53
CA THR A 148 -24.63 7.41 3.28
C THR A 148 -24.90 8.81 3.83
N LYS A 149 -24.05 9.32 4.73
CA LYS A 149 -24.06 10.74 5.09
C LYS A 149 -23.58 11.56 3.88
N GLY A 150 -24.49 12.18 3.15
CA GLY A 150 -24.20 12.82 1.86
C GLY A 150 -25.21 13.87 1.42
N VAL A 151 -25.17 14.18 0.12
CA VAL A 151 -26.36 14.58 -0.66
C VAL A 151 -26.60 13.40 -1.60
N HIS A 152 -27.85 12.96 -1.73
CA HIS A 152 -28.25 11.86 -2.61
C HIS A 152 -29.48 12.27 -3.40
N SER A 153 -29.61 11.86 -4.66
CA SER A 153 -30.87 11.99 -5.42
C SER A 153 -31.67 10.69 -5.30
N LEU A 154 -32.80 10.73 -4.59
CA LEU A 154 -33.78 9.64 -4.57
C LEU A 154 -34.74 9.84 -5.74
N GLY A 155 -34.74 8.92 -6.70
CA GLY A 155 -35.62 8.97 -7.88
C GLY A 155 -36.71 7.90 -7.85
N ILE A 156 -37.90 8.26 -8.32
CA ILE A 156 -38.98 7.31 -8.67
C ILE A 156 -39.16 7.39 -10.19
N GLN A 157 -38.96 6.27 -10.89
CA GLN A 157 -39.08 6.18 -12.35
C GLN A 157 -40.21 5.22 -12.72
N ALA A 158 -41.29 5.71 -13.30
CA ALA A 158 -42.46 4.92 -13.62
C ALA A 158 -42.18 3.89 -14.72
N THR A 159 -42.53 2.62 -14.47
CA THR A 159 -42.52 1.51 -15.44
C THR A 159 -43.90 1.26 -16.05
N THR A 160 -44.93 1.94 -15.53
CA THR A 160 -46.34 1.89 -15.92
C THR A 160 -46.89 3.31 -16.01
N SER A 161 -47.73 3.60 -17.02
CA SER A 161 -48.53 4.84 -17.07
C SER A 161 -49.77 4.76 -16.17
N GLY A 162 -50.26 5.89 -15.65
CA GLY A 162 -51.63 6.02 -15.12
C GLY A 162 -51.80 5.91 -13.59
N PHE A 163 -50.97 6.62 -12.83
CA PHE A 163 -51.13 6.81 -11.39
C PHE A 163 -50.60 8.18 -10.94
N ASN A 164 -50.94 8.61 -9.73
CA ASN A 164 -50.49 9.86 -9.12
C ASN A 164 -49.69 9.59 -7.83
N LEU A 165 -48.83 10.53 -7.41
CA LEU A 165 -48.00 10.49 -6.20
C LEU A 165 -48.36 11.65 -5.24
N ASP A 166 -48.64 11.35 -3.97
CA ASP A 166 -49.02 12.35 -2.94
C ASP A 166 -47.81 12.78 -2.09
N LYS A 167 -47.09 11.81 -1.49
CA LYS A 167 -46.02 12.07 -0.51
C LYS A 167 -44.93 11.01 -0.59
N ILE A 168 -43.73 11.36 -0.12
CA ILE A 168 -42.65 10.42 0.19
C ILE A 168 -42.19 10.65 1.63
N SER A 169 -42.08 9.58 2.41
CA SER A 169 -41.47 9.58 3.75
C SER A 169 -40.18 8.77 3.76
N VAL A 170 -39.17 9.25 4.49
CA VAL A 170 -37.86 8.62 4.61
C VAL A 170 -37.50 8.47 6.08
N GLN A 171 -37.32 7.24 6.56
CA GLN A 171 -37.01 6.93 7.97
C GLN A 171 -35.78 6.02 8.07
N ARG A 172 -34.84 6.32 8.98
CA ARG A 172 -33.69 5.43 9.24
C ARG A 172 -34.14 4.21 10.05
N VAL A 173 -34.17 3.03 9.42
CA VAL A 173 -34.60 1.77 10.06
C VAL A 173 -33.44 0.86 10.46
N GLY A 174 -32.27 0.99 9.83
CA GLY A 174 -31.15 0.09 10.07
C GLY A 174 -29.77 0.71 9.87
N ASN A 175 -28.73 -0.11 10.04
CA ASN A 175 -27.38 0.23 9.60
C ASN A 175 -27.23 -0.01 8.10
N TYR A 176 -26.32 0.73 7.46
CA TYR A 176 -26.02 0.63 6.04
C TYR A 176 -25.47 -0.77 5.70
N THR A 177 -26.09 -1.45 4.74
CA THR A 177 -25.77 -2.85 4.36
C THR A 177 -25.80 -2.96 2.83
N PRO A 178 -24.73 -2.52 2.13
CA PRO A 178 -24.80 -2.16 0.71
C PRO A 178 -25.38 -3.29 -0.15
N SER A 179 -26.43 -2.94 -0.88
CA SER A 179 -27.29 -3.84 -1.65
C SER A 179 -26.64 -4.44 -2.92
N THR A 180 -25.49 -5.10 -2.77
CA THR A 180 -24.97 -6.06 -3.76
C THR A 180 -25.59 -7.43 -3.52
N VAL A 181 -26.35 -7.95 -4.50
CA VAL A 181 -26.87 -9.33 -4.49
C VAL A 181 -25.69 -10.29 -4.61
N THR A 182 -25.13 -10.69 -3.46
CA THR A 182 -23.99 -11.60 -3.36
C THR A 182 -24.39 -12.96 -3.90
N LYS A 183 -23.97 -13.28 -5.13
CA LYS A 183 -24.25 -14.56 -5.80
C LYS A 183 -23.69 -15.70 -4.95
N LYS A 184 -24.47 -16.78 -4.77
CA LYS A 184 -24.06 -17.94 -3.95
C LYS A 184 -23.67 -19.12 -4.83
N SER A 185 -22.87 -20.02 -4.26
CA SER A 185 -22.60 -21.34 -4.84
C SER A 185 -23.81 -22.22 -4.56
N HIS A 186 -24.27 -22.94 -5.59
CA HIS A 186 -25.35 -23.93 -5.47
C HIS A 186 -24.79 -25.36 -5.41
N ALA A 187 -23.48 -25.51 -5.56
CA ALA A 187 -22.78 -26.78 -5.45
C ALA A 187 -22.78 -27.34 -4.02
N PRO A 188 -22.66 -28.68 -3.85
CA PRO A 188 -22.46 -29.30 -2.54
C PRO A 188 -21.30 -28.69 -1.75
N ILE A 189 -21.52 -28.44 -0.46
CA ILE A 189 -20.51 -27.97 0.48
C ILE A 189 -19.52 -29.12 0.76
N VAL A 190 -18.24 -28.88 0.46
CA VAL A 190 -17.12 -29.77 0.78
C VAL A 190 -16.65 -29.53 2.22
N ARG A 191 -16.66 -28.26 2.67
CA ARG A 191 -16.35 -27.90 4.07
C ARG A 191 -17.09 -26.63 4.48
N PHE A 192 -18.00 -26.76 5.45
CA PHE A 192 -18.70 -25.63 6.07
C PHE A 192 -17.69 -24.77 6.85
N HIS A 193 -17.77 -23.44 6.68
CA HIS A 193 -16.77 -22.48 7.18
C HIS A 193 -15.31 -22.87 6.86
N GLY A 194 -15.09 -23.52 5.71
CA GLY A 194 -13.79 -24.06 5.31
C GLY A 194 -12.73 -23.01 4.94
N VAL A 195 -13.14 -21.77 4.70
CA VAL A 195 -12.26 -20.65 4.38
C VAL A 195 -12.46 -19.52 5.38
N ARG A 196 -11.37 -19.04 5.99
CA ARG A 196 -11.37 -17.86 6.88
C ARG A 196 -10.78 -16.67 6.14
N SER A 197 -11.21 -15.46 6.47
CA SER A 197 -10.64 -14.24 5.88
C SER A 197 -10.60 -13.03 6.80
N THR A 198 -9.70 -12.11 6.47
CA THR A 198 -9.60 -10.76 7.04
C THR A 198 -9.57 -9.72 5.95
N MET A 199 -10.02 -8.50 6.25
CA MET A 199 -9.95 -7.35 5.33
C MET A 199 -9.26 -6.14 5.96
N THR A 200 -8.65 -5.31 5.12
CA THR A 200 -8.07 -4.01 5.45
C THR A 200 -8.58 -3.02 4.42
N SER A 201 -9.28 -1.99 4.87
CA SER A 201 -9.71 -0.89 4.01
C SER A 201 -8.55 0.09 3.80
N THR A 202 -8.54 0.78 2.66
CA THR A 202 -7.48 1.75 2.32
C THR A 202 -8.03 3.16 2.08
N GLU A 203 -9.04 3.56 2.86
CA GLU A 203 -9.54 4.93 2.86
C GLU A 203 -8.40 5.89 3.24
N LEU A 204 -8.28 7.00 2.53
CA LEU A 204 -7.27 8.03 2.81
C LEU A 204 -5.82 7.52 2.83
N ALA A 205 -5.52 6.38 2.19
CA ALA A 205 -4.13 5.97 1.97
C ALA A 205 -3.33 7.06 1.23
N GLN A 206 -2.05 7.21 1.57
CA GLN A 206 -1.18 8.34 1.19
C GLN A 206 -1.63 9.74 1.70
N SER A 207 -2.81 9.87 2.32
CA SER A 207 -3.32 11.19 2.72
C SER A 207 -2.52 11.81 3.86
N GLN A 208 -2.08 13.04 3.65
CA GLN A 208 -1.29 13.79 4.63
C GLN A 208 -2.06 14.11 5.92
N ILE A 209 -3.39 13.90 5.95
CA ILE A 209 -4.19 13.94 7.19
C ILE A 209 -3.68 12.97 8.26
N TRP A 210 -3.03 11.87 7.86
CA TRP A 210 -2.43 10.90 8.77
C TRP A 210 -1.31 11.48 9.63
N TYR A 211 -0.61 12.53 9.18
CA TYR A 211 0.35 13.22 10.05
C TYR A 211 -0.34 14.07 11.12
N ASN A 212 -1.55 14.57 10.85
CA ASN A 212 -2.27 15.45 11.77
C ASN A 212 -3.08 14.70 12.85
N GLN A 213 -3.56 13.48 12.58
CA GLN A 213 -4.44 12.72 13.48
C GLN A 213 -4.55 11.23 13.11
N ASP A 214 -4.87 10.37 14.10
CA ASP A 214 -5.47 9.05 13.80
C ASP A 214 -6.82 9.26 13.11
N THR A 215 -7.12 8.42 12.13
CA THR A 215 -8.32 8.52 11.31
C THR A 215 -9.02 7.17 11.24
N ARG A 216 -10.36 7.18 11.15
CA ARG A 216 -11.13 5.93 11.06
C ARG A 216 -10.85 5.24 9.72
N LEU A 217 -10.43 3.98 9.81
CA LEU A 217 -10.53 2.98 8.75
C LEU A 217 -11.67 2.05 9.10
N GLU A 218 -12.41 1.55 8.12
CA GLU A 218 -13.50 0.60 8.36
C GLU A 218 -12.97 -0.78 8.74
N ASN A 219 -11.99 -1.31 8.00
CA ASN A 219 -11.36 -2.59 8.29
C ASN A 219 -9.88 -2.42 8.66
N LYS A 220 -9.47 -2.91 9.84
CA LYS A 220 -8.10 -2.88 10.38
C LYS A 220 -7.58 -4.31 10.60
N ILE A 221 -7.39 -5.05 9.50
CA ILE A 221 -7.21 -6.53 9.47
C ILE A 221 -8.39 -7.26 10.13
N SER A 222 -9.60 -6.73 9.92
CA SER A 222 -10.85 -7.17 10.53
C SER A 222 -11.26 -8.56 10.06
N PRO A 223 -11.51 -9.53 10.97
CA PRO A 223 -12.09 -10.83 10.63
C PRO A 223 -13.45 -10.70 9.96
N GLN A 224 -13.69 -11.52 8.94
CA GLN A 224 -14.93 -11.57 8.18
C GLN A 224 -15.69 -12.86 8.48
N ALA A 225 -16.95 -12.95 8.02
CA ALA A 225 -17.71 -14.19 8.07
C ALA A 225 -16.96 -15.30 7.31
N SER A 226 -16.86 -16.50 7.92
CA SER A 226 -16.17 -17.63 7.30
C SER A 226 -16.95 -18.18 6.12
N LEU A 227 -16.27 -18.42 5.00
CA LEU A 227 -16.89 -18.83 3.75
C LEU A 227 -16.92 -20.36 3.64
N ASN A 228 -17.94 -20.88 2.95
CA ASN A 228 -18.04 -22.31 2.66
C ASN A 228 -17.16 -22.67 1.47
N LEU A 229 -16.41 -23.77 1.63
CA LEU A 229 -15.73 -24.44 0.54
C LEU A 229 -16.73 -25.41 -0.11
N THR A 230 -17.00 -25.24 -1.40
CA THR A 230 -17.97 -26.01 -2.18
C THR A 230 -17.29 -26.76 -3.33
N ARG A 231 -18.01 -27.64 -4.03
CA ARG A 231 -17.59 -28.11 -5.37
C ARG A 231 -17.67 -26.96 -6.39
N THR A 232 -16.93 -27.07 -7.49
CA THR A 232 -17.00 -26.09 -8.58
C THR A 232 -18.38 -26.07 -9.26
N ASP A 233 -18.94 -24.89 -9.49
CA ASP A 233 -20.16 -24.70 -10.28
C ASP A 233 -20.06 -23.55 -11.29
N GLN A 234 -21.16 -23.35 -12.03
CA GLN A 234 -21.33 -22.32 -13.04
C GLN A 234 -21.87 -21.00 -12.47
N THR A 235 -21.74 -20.71 -11.16
CA THR A 235 -22.12 -19.38 -10.66
C THR A 235 -21.28 -18.30 -11.34
N ASP A 236 -21.96 -17.39 -12.02
CA ASP A 236 -21.41 -16.35 -12.88
C ASP A 236 -20.74 -15.23 -12.05
N VAL A 237 -19.45 -15.38 -11.79
CA VAL A 237 -18.57 -14.36 -11.22
C VAL A 237 -17.15 -14.53 -11.79
N PRO A 238 -16.33 -13.45 -11.85
CA PRO A 238 -14.91 -13.53 -12.15
C PRO A 238 -14.20 -14.68 -11.44
N THR A 239 -13.47 -15.50 -12.20
CA THR A 239 -12.88 -16.74 -11.69
C THR A 239 -11.36 -16.65 -11.61
N ILE A 240 -10.84 -16.83 -10.40
CA ILE A 240 -9.41 -16.99 -10.13
C ILE A 240 -9.11 -18.48 -10.05
N TYR A 241 -8.49 -19.02 -11.10
CA TYR A 241 -8.02 -20.39 -11.14
C TYR A 241 -6.68 -20.46 -10.42
N ILE A 242 -6.51 -21.45 -9.56
CA ILE A 242 -5.28 -21.72 -8.81
C ILE A 242 -4.74 -23.08 -9.26
N ASP A 243 -3.45 -23.15 -9.55
CA ASP A 243 -2.75 -24.35 -10.02
C ASP A 243 -1.63 -24.73 -9.02
N PRO A 244 -1.91 -25.62 -8.04
CA PRO A 244 -0.94 -26.09 -7.07
C PRO A 244 0.22 -26.93 -7.62
N ALA A 245 0.16 -27.38 -8.89
CA ALA A 245 1.27 -28.10 -9.51
C ALA A 245 2.38 -27.15 -9.95
N ASN A 246 2.04 -25.94 -10.40
CA ASN A 246 2.98 -24.92 -10.83
C ASN A 246 3.40 -24.01 -9.67
N LYS A 247 4.63 -24.22 -9.18
CA LYS A 247 5.16 -23.63 -7.95
C LYS A 247 6.33 -22.67 -8.23
N GLY A 248 6.23 -21.46 -7.71
CA GLY A 248 7.26 -20.42 -7.82
C GLY A 248 8.33 -20.51 -6.73
N GLN A 249 8.94 -19.36 -6.44
CA GLN A 249 9.94 -19.18 -5.40
C GLN A 249 9.39 -19.39 -3.99
N VAL A 250 10.30 -19.62 -3.05
CA VAL A 250 10.00 -19.66 -1.61
C VAL A 250 9.97 -18.23 -1.09
N PHE A 251 8.99 -17.91 -0.25
CA PHE A 251 8.94 -16.64 0.47
C PHE A 251 10.01 -16.64 1.58
N LEU A 252 10.94 -15.69 1.51
CA LEU A 252 12.01 -15.47 2.49
C LEU A 252 11.53 -14.65 3.69
N GLY A 253 10.69 -13.64 3.45
CA GLY A 253 10.17 -12.75 4.48
C GLY A 253 9.73 -11.40 3.93
N MET A 254 9.12 -10.57 4.79
CA MET A 254 8.82 -9.18 4.46
C MET A 254 8.76 -8.28 5.69
N GLY A 255 8.89 -6.97 5.49
CA GLY A 255 8.69 -5.98 6.53
C GLY A 255 9.14 -4.61 6.07
N THR A 256 9.98 -3.93 6.85
CA THR A 256 10.16 -2.47 6.73
C THR A 256 11.57 -2.02 7.15
N SER A 257 12.02 -0.86 6.67
CA SER A 257 13.32 -0.31 7.05
C SER A 257 13.28 0.40 8.41
N ILE A 258 14.25 0.10 9.27
CA ILE A 258 14.41 0.71 10.59
C ILE A 258 15.46 1.82 10.50
N GLU A 259 15.07 2.90 9.84
CA GLU A 259 15.90 4.08 9.61
C GLU A 259 16.14 4.88 10.89
N GLY A 260 17.16 5.76 10.87
CA GLY A 260 17.49 6.66 11.99
C GLY A 260 16.29 7.49 12.47
N SER A 261 15.42 7.93 11.55
CA SER A 261 14.12 8.56 11.83
C SER A 261 13.20 7.72 12.72
N SER A 262 13.17 6.40 12.49
CA SER A 262 12.35 5.47 13.26
C SER A 262 12.99 5.15 14.60
N ILE A 263 14.32 4.95 14.64
CA ILE A 263 15.09 4.83 15.89
C ILE A 263 14.86 6.04 16.79
N ALA A 264 15.09 7.26 16.28
CA ALA A 264 14.97 8.50 17.01
C ALA A 264 13.54 8.81 17.51
N ASN A 265 12.51 8.20 16.92
CA ASN A 265 11.15 8.29 17.45
C ASN A 265 10.83 7.20 18.48
N LEU A 266 11.31 5.97 18.28
CA LEU A 266 11.16 4.87 19.23
C LEU A 266 11.93 5.13 20.53
N THR A 267 13.12 5.72 20.50
CA THR A 267 13.91 6.02 21.71
C THR A 267 13.31 7.13 22.57
N LYS A 268 12.56 8.07 21.99
CA LYS A 268 11.71 9.05 22.70
C LYS A 268 10.50 8.39 23.42
N MET A 269 10.22 7.12 23.18
CA MET A 269 9.13 6.39 23.83
C MET A 269 9.61 5.60 25.04
N SER A 270 8.76 5.56 26.06
CA SER A 270 8.87 4.65 27.20
C SER A 270 9.08 3.21 26.73
N ALA A 271 9.90 2.47 27.47
CA ALA A 271 10.25 1.08 27.12
C ALA A 271 9.00 0.18 26.95
N PHE A 272 7.90 0.46 27.65
CA PHE A 272 6.62 -0.22 27.45
C PHE A 272 6.03 0.03 26.06
N GLN A 273 5.84 1.28 25.64
CA GLN A 273 5.24 1.59 24.33
C GLN A 273 6.18 1.20 23.19
N ARG A 274 7.50 1.44 23.33
CA ARG A 274 8.51 1.01 22.34
C ARG A 274 8.45 -0.51 22.12
N ARG A 275 8.55 -1.32 23.19
CA ARG A 275 8.47 -2.78 23.08
C ARG A 275 7.10 -3.27 22.60
N ARG A 276 6.01 -2.56 22.91
CA ARG A 276 4.69 -2.83 22.33
C ARG A 276 4.67 -2.62 20.81
N ILE A 277 5.26 -1.54 20.30
CA ILE A 277 5.40 -1.30 18.86
C ILE A 277 6.26 -2.39 18.21
N LEU A 278 7.45 -2.68 18.77
CA LEU A 278 8.37 -3.67 18.22
C LEU A 278 7.74 -5.08 18.20
N ARG A 279 6.96 -5.46 19.22
CA ARG A 279 6.14 -6.67 19.22
C ARG A 279 5.06 -6.63 18.14
N ASN A 280 4.31 -5.54 18.03
CA ASN A 280 3.25 -5.37 17.03
C ASN A 280 3.78 -5.44 15.59
N LEU A 281 5.04 -5.06 15.32
CA LEU A 281 5.63 -5.27 14.00
C LEU A 281 5.77 -6.77 13.67
N VAL A 282 6.22 -7.61 14.61
CA VAL A 282 6.59 -9.02 14.36
C VAL A 282 5.51 -10.05 14.70
N ASP A 283 4.54 -9.72 15.54
CA ASP A 283 3.48 -10.64 16.01
C ASP A 283 2.49 -10.99 14.87
N PRO A 284 2.38 -12.27 14.43
CA PRO A 284 1.43 -12.66 13.38
C PRO A 284 -0.01 -12.81 13.88
N ILE A 285 -0.24 -12.89 15.19
CA ILE A 285 -1.55 -13.06 15.81
C ILE A 285 -2.17 -11.69 16.09
N ASN A 286 -1.43 -10.75 16.70
CA ASN A 286 -1.95 -9.46 17.16
C ASN A 286 -1.38 -8.24 16.39
N GLY A 287 -0.37 -8.46 15.54
CA GLY A 287 0.38 -7.42 14.86
C GLY A 287 0.38 -7.54 13.33
N ALA A 288 1.39 -6.97 12.68
CA ALA A 288 1.61 -7.06 11.23
C ALA A 288 2.34 -8.36 10.80
N GLY A 289 2.95 -9.09 11.73
CA GLY A 289 3.63 -10.37 11.44
C GLY A 289 4.91 -10.24 10.60
N MET A 290 5.57 -9.08 10.56
CA MET A 290 6.78 -8.86 9.76
C MET A 290 7.91 -9.84 10.16
N THR A 291 8.70 -10.23 9.16
CA THR A 291 9.78 -11.23 9.25
C THR A 291 11.08 -10.76 8.62
N MET A 292 11.10 -9.61 7.95
CA MET A 292 12.32 -9.01 7.40
C MET A 292 12.40 -7.54 7.79
N PHE A 293 13.59 -7.05 8.12
CA PHE A 293 13.85 -5.64 8.35
C PHE A 293 15.18 -5.24 7.70
N ARG A 294 15.20 -4.04 7.13
CA ARG A 294 16.40 -3.41 6.56
C ARG A 294 17.01 -2.44 7.58
N ILE A 295 18.35 -2.39 7.62
CA ILE A 295 19.17 -1.59 8.53
C ILE A 295 20.21 -0.80 7.70
N CYS A 296 20.58 0.39 8.16
CA CYS A 296 21.63 1.17 7.51
C CYS A 296 23.05 0.78 7.97
N ILE A 297 23.98 0.67 7.02
CA ILE A 297 25.43 0.58 7.28
C ILE A 297 26.01 2.00 7.25
N GLY A 298 25.99 2.67 8.41
CA GLY A 298 26.27 4.09 8.55
C GLY A 298 24.96 4.85 8.74
N THR A 299 24.70 5.87 7.92
CA THR A 299 23.48 6.68 8.00
C THR A 299 22.77 6.86 6.65
N SER A 300 21.50 7.22 6.72
CA SER A 300 20.62 7.48 5.58
C SER A 300 20.18 8.94 5.50
N ASP A 301 19.37 9.27 4.49
CA ASP A 301 18.60 10.51 4.40
C ASP A 301 17.55 10.62 5.52
N PHE A 302 16.96 9.50 5.93
CA PHE A 302 16.02 9.41 7.05
C PHE A 302 16.74 9.24 8.40
N THR A 303 17.33 10.34 8.85
CA THR A 303 17.96 10.46 10.17
C THR A 303 17.66 11.81 10.84
N GLY A 304 17.84 11.86 12.17
CA GLY A 304 17.97 13.12 12.92
C GLY A 304 19.43 13.51 13.20
N ASP A 305 20.35 12.54 13.19
CA ASP A 305 21.77 12.74 13.47
C ASP A 305 22.47 13.48 12.32
N ASP A 306 23.64 14.06 12.56
CA ASP A 306 24.50 14.51 11.47
C ASP A 306 25.07 13.34 10.69
N PHE A 307 25.27 13.54 9.38
CA PHE A 307 25.56 12.42 8.49
C PHE A 307 26.89 11.76 8.85
N TYR A 308 26.90 10.44 8.98
CA TYR A 308 28.03 9.65 9.44
C TYR A 308 28.24 8.34 8.68
N THR A 309 29.48 7.88 8.73
CA THR A 309 29.89 6.49 8.48
C THR A 309 30.51 5.91 9.77
N TYR A 310 30.87 4.62 9.75
CA TYR A 310 31.59 4.01 10.89
C TYR A 310 33.09 4.31 10.91
N TYR A 311 33.65 5.03 9.93
CA TYR A 311 35.06 5.40 9.93
C TYR A 311 35.27 6.75 9.23
N ASP A 312 34.61 7.79 9.74
CA ASP A 312 34.72 9.15 9.23
C ASP A 312 36.15 9.73 9.40
N GLU A 313 36.89 9.34 10.44
CA GLU A 313 38.24 9.86 10.68
C GLU A 313 39.24 9.39 9.61
N LYS A 314 40.22 10.26 9.31
CA LYS A 314 41.24 10.00 8.29
C LYS A 314 42.23 8.94 8.79
N PRO A 315 42.46 7.83 8.04
CA PRO A 315 43.51 6.88 8.37
C PRO A 315 44.91 7.49 8.41
N ALA A 316 45.83 6.83 9.12
CA ALA A 316 47.25 7.16 9.04
C ALA A 316 47.77 6.95 7.60
N GLY A 317 48.74 7.78 7.19
CA GLY A 317 49.30 7.79 5.83
C GLY A 317 48.52 8.64 4.82
N TYR A 318 47.28 9.04 5.12
CA TYR A 318 46.48 9.91 4.23
C TYR A 318 47.06 11.33 4.17
N ALA A 319 47.65 11.72 3.04
CA ALA A 319 48.54 12.89 3.00
C ALA A 319 47.85 14.26 3.12
N ASN A 320 46.63 14.41 2.59
CA ASN A 320 45.93 15.70 2.66
C ASN A 320 45.30 15.94 4.05
N LYS A 321 45.70 17.04 4.71
CA LYS A 321 45.12 17.50 5.98
C LYS A 321 43.67 18.01 5.80
N ASP A 322 43.38 18.71 4.70
CA ASP A 322 42.14 19.46 4.51
C ASP A 322 41.32 18.95 3.32
N GLY A 323 40.22 18.24 3.58
CA GLY A 323 39.39 17.64 2.53
C GLY A 323 39.92 16.31 1.98
N TYR A 324 39.57 16.01 0.74
CA TYR A 324 39.82 14.71 0.08
C TYR A 324 41.23 14.60 -0.51
N ASP A 325 41.72 13.38 -0.61
CA ASP A 325 42.92 13.03 -1.37
C ASP A 325 42.62 11.86 -2.31
N THR A 326 42.72 12.12 -3.61
CA THR A 326 42.63 11.10 -4.68
C THR A 326 44.00 10.59 -5.11
N LYS A 327 45.09 11.18 -4.59
CA LYS A 327 46.48 10.95 -5.00
C LYS A 327 47.23 10.01 -4.06
N THR A 328 46.97 10.05 -2.75
CA THR A 328 47.49 9.02 -1.82
C THR A 328 46.96 7.64 -2.25
N PRO A 329 47.81 6.67 -2.66
CA PRO A 329 47.38 5.34 -3.07
C PRO A 329 46.94 4.48 -1.87
N ALA A 330 45.95 3.61 -2.04
CA ALA A 330 45.39 2.78 -0.96
C ALA A 330 46.43 1.90 -0.24
N LYS A 331 47.53 1.52 -0.89
CA LYS A 331 48.65 0.77 -0.29
C LYS A 331 49.44 1.56 0.76
N ASP A 332 49.42 2.89 0.67
CA ASP A 332 50.15 3.81 1.54
C ASP A 332 49.25 4.38 2.66
N ILE A 333 47.98 3.95 2.69
CA ILE A 333 46.99 4.24 3.73
C ILE A 333 46.99 3.10 4.75
N HIS A 334 46.85 3.42 6.04
CA HIS A 334 46.86 2.45 7.14
C HIS A 334 45.60 2.61 8.03
N PRO A 335 44.44 2.04 7.63
CA PRO A 335 43.20 2.16 8.39
C PRO A 335 43.18 1.26 9.63
N ASP A 336 42.78 1.84 10.77
CA ASP A 336 42.59 1.15 12.04
C ASP A 336 41.23 0.44 12.08
N TRP A 337 41.13 -0.67 11.33
CA TRP A 337 39.94 -1.51 11.25
C TRP A 337 39.46 -2.09 12.58
N TYR A 338 40.30 -2.07 13.62
CA TYR A 338 40.04 -2.68 14.92
C TYR A 338 39.88 -1.66 16.06
N ASN A 339 39.92 -0.36 15.74
CA ASN A 339 39.86 0.75 16.68
C ASN A 339 40.85 0.65 17.86
N ARG A 340 42.10 0.30 17.57
CA ARG A 340 43.21 0.25 18.54
C ARG A 340 43.63 1.63 19.04
N THR A 341 43.36 2.67 18.25
CA THR A 341 43.72 4.07 18.52
C THR A 341 42.64 4.88 19.22
N GLY A 342 41.39 4.40 19.22
CA GLY A 342 40.20 5.19 19.59
C GLY A 342 39.56 5.96 18.42
N HIS A 343 40.29 6.09 17.31
CA HIS A 343 39.97 6.88 16.11
C HIS A 343 39.76 6.00 14.85
N GLY A 344 39.55 4.70 15.03
CA GLY A 344 39.36 3.72 13.96
C GLY A 344 37.89 3.40 13.66
N PHE A 345 37.66 2.28 12.94
CA PHE A 345 36.31 1.81 12.62
C PHE A 345 35.47 1.56 13.89
N SER A 346 34.29 2.17 14.00
CA SER A 346 33.43 2.00 15.16
C SER A 346 31.93 2.18 14.86
N ILE A 347 31.11 1.23 15.31
CA ILE A 347 29.64 1.32 15.33
C ILE A 347 29.11 2.17 16.50
N LYS A 348 29.97 2.91 17.23
CA LYS A 348 29.60 3.64 18.45
C LYS A 348 28.44 4.62 18.26
N LYS A 349 28.26 5.18 17.07
CA LYS A 349 27.13 6.06 16.74
C LYS A 349 25.78 5.31 16.84
N ASP A 350 25.72 4.05 16.39
CA ASP A 350 24.55 3.17 16.50
C ASP A 350 24.29 2.70 17.94
N GLU A 351 25.33 2.65 18.77
CA GLU A 351 25.19 2.43 20.22
C GLU A 351 24.61 3.68 20.90
N GLN A 352 25.09 4.87 20.52
CA GLN A 352 24.72 6.14 21.14
C GLN A 352 23.32 6.63 20.75
N ASN A 353 22.87 6.42 19.51
CA ASN A 353 21.50 6.77 19.09
C ASN A 353 20.45 5.69 19.41
N GLY A 354 20.87 4.55 19.96
CA GLY A 354 20.00 3.46 20.41
C GLY A 354 19.61 2.45 19.32
N THR A 355 20.19 2.51 18.12
CA THR A 355 19.94 1.56 17.03
C THR A 355 20.19 0.11 17.46
N ILE A 356 21.30 -0.16 18.15
CA ILE A 356 21.62 -1.49 18.67
C ILE A 356 20.57 -1.99 19.67
N ASP A 357 20.13 -1.13 20.60
CA ASP A 357 19.17 -1.47 21.65
C ASP A 357 17.78 -1.76 21.06
N VAL A 358 17.31 -0.95 20.10
CA VAL A 358 16.02 -1.16 19.42
C VAL A 358 16.02 -2.48 18.64
N ILE A 359 17.12 -2.82 17.96
CA ILE A 359 17.24 -4.10 17.24
C ILE A 359 17.30 -5.29 18.22
N GLN A 360 17.98 -5.14 19.37
CA GLN A 360 17.97 -6.17 20.42
C GLN A 360 16.59 -6.35 21.05
N GLU A 361 15.86 -5.26 21.33
CA GLU A 361 14.46 -5.31 21.78
C GLU A 361 13.55 -5.99 20.74
N LEU A 362 13.67 -5.64 19.45
CA LEU A 362 12.92 -6.28 18.36
C LEU A 362 13.18 -7.80 18.31
N LEU A 363 14.45 -8.21 18.36
CA LEU A 363 14.85 -9.62 18.40
C LEU A 363 14.49 -10.32 19.73
N GLN A 364 14.10 -9.58 20.76
CA GLN A 364 13.61 -10.12 22.03
C GLN A 364 12.08 -10.23 22.03
N GLU A 365 11.35 -9.24 21.52
CA GLU A 365 9.90 -9.33 21.34
C GLU A 365 9.53 -10.40 20.30
N ALA A 366 10.29 -10.53 19.22
CA ALA A 366 10.18 -11.65 18.30
C ALA A 366 10.42 -13.02 18.99
N ARG A 367 11.18 -13.07 20.10
CA ARG A 367 11.31 -14.28 20.92
C ARG A 367 10.06 -14.52 21.76
N VAL A 368 9.50 -13.47 22.37
CA VAL A 368 8.28 -13.52 23.19
C VAL A 368 7.09 -14.06 22.37
N VAL A 369 6.94 -13.63 21.12
CA VAL A 369 5.90 -14.14 20.21
C VAL A 369 6.33 -15.33 19.33
N GLY A 370 7.44 -16.00 19.69
CA GLY A 370 7.85 -17.28 19.09
C GLY A 370 8.40 -17.23 17.65
N VAL A 371 8.55 -16.06 17.03
CA VAL A 371 8.97 -15.91 15.62
C VAL A 371 10.45 -15.55 15.42
N LYS A 372 11.27 -15.43 16.47
CA LYS A 372 12.69 -14.98 16.37
C LYS A 372 13.49 -15.67 15.26
N ASN A 373 13.35 -16.99 15.10
CA ASN A 373 14.09 -17.77 14.10
C ASN A 373 13.64 -17.50 12.65
N GLN A 374 12.48 -16.85 12.47
CA GLN A 374 11.95 -16.41 11.18
C GLN A 374 12.40 -14.97 10.82
N ILE A 375 12.92 -14.20 11.78
CA ILE A 375 13.37 -12.82 11.53
C ILE A 375 14.67 -12.81 10.73
N LYS A 376 14.67 -12.05 9.63
CA LYS A 376 15.84 -11.73 8.81
C LYS A 376 16.16 -10.26 8.95
N LEU A 377 17.40 -9.94 9.26
CA LEU A 377 17.92 -8.58 9.20
C LEU A 377 18.84 -8.50 7.99
N PHE A 378 18.63 -7.55 7.09
CA PHE A 378 19.58 -7.25 6.02
C PHE A 378 20.01 -5.78 6.08
N ALA A 379 21.15 -5.48 5.47
CA ALA A 379 21.73 -4.15 5.55
C ALA A 379 22.14 -3.61 4.17
N SER A 380 22.20 -2.30 4.03
CA SER A 380 22.66 -1.58 2.83
C SER A 380 23.48 -0.37 3.27
N SER A 381 24.53 -0.01 2.54
CA SER A 381 25.30 1.21 2.83
C SER A 381 24.95 2.32 1.86
N TRP A 382 24.60 3.51 2.34
CA TRP A 382 24.35 4.64 1.45
C TRP A 382 25.67 5.32 1.06
N SER A 383 26.74 5.18 1.85
CA SER A 383 28.06 5.69 1.48
C SER A 383 29.18 5.01 2.26
N ALA A 384 30.28 4.70 1.56
CA ALA A 384 31.58 4.49 2.18
C ALA A 384 32.10 5.79 2.85
N PRO A 385 33.07 5.71 3.78
CA PRO A 385 33.83 6.87 4.26
C PRO A 385 34.48 7.66 3.12
N GLY A 386 34.49 8.99 3.20
CA GLY A 386 34.96 9.86 2.12
C GLY A 386 36.41 9.68 1.71
N TRP A 387 37.27 9.17 2.59
CA TRP A 387 38.66 8.87 2.25
C TRP A 387 38.81 7.69 1.26
N MET A 388 37.75 6.89 1.05
CA MET A 388 37.67 5.86 0.00
C MET A 388 37.16 6.40 -1.35
N LYS A 389 36.70 7.65 -1.38
CA LYS A 389 35.89 8.20 -2.48
C LYS A 389 36.64 9.30 -3.22
N GLU A 390 36.18 9.58 -4.43
CA GLU A 390 36.60 10.74 -5.21
C GLU A 390 35.37 11.52 -5.72
N PRO A 391 35.46 12.85 -5.84
CA PRO A 391 34.32 13.67 -6.29
C PRO A 391 34.00 13.42 -7.77
N THR A 392 32.75 13.69 -8.15
CA THR A 392 32.33 13.77 -9.55
C THR A 392 32.11 15.24 -9.97
N ALA A 393 31.63 15.47 -11.20
CA ALA A 393 31.18 16.79 -11.65
C ALA A 393 29.78 17.19 -11.14
N ASN A 394 29.11 16.33 -10.38
CA ASN A 394 27.77 16.58 -9.82
C ASN A 394 27.87 17.52 -8.61
N THR A 395 26.91 18.45 -8.49
CA THR A 395 26.81 19.36 -7.34
C THR A 395 26.58 18.63 -6.02
N ALA A 396 26.09 17.38 -6.04
CA ALA A 396 26.04 16.48 -4.88
C ALA A 396 27.42 16.35 -4.18
N SER A 397 28.49 16.09 -4.93
CA SER A 397 29.88 16.03 -4.45
C SER A 397 30.39 17.35 -3.83
N ALA A 398 29.72 18.47 -4.08
CA ALA A 398 30.03 19.79 -3.55
C ALA A 398 29.03 20.28 -2.46
N SER A 399 28.00 19.49 -2.13
CA SER A 399 26.82 19.92 -1.37
C SER A 399 26.92 19.80 0.16
N TYR A 400 28.14 19.71 0.70
CA TYR A 400 28.41 19.64 2.13
C TYR A 400 29.48 20.67 2.52
N GLN A 401 29.30 21.34 3.66
CA GLN A 401 30.35 22.11 4.32
C GLN A 401 30.31 21.85 5.83
N PRO A 402 31.44 21.52 6.48
CA PRO A 402 32.78 21.34 5.89
C PRO A 402 32.83 20.14 4.92
N ASN A 403 33.38 20.34 3.70
CA ASN A 403 33.45 19.28 2.69
C ASN A 403 34.66 18.35 2.95
N ASN A 404 34.67 17.67 4.10
CA ASN A 404 35.80 16.84 4.54
C ASN A 404 35.55 15.32 4.56
N LEU A 405 34.31 14.84 4.39
CA LEU A 405 33.93 13.42 4.56
C LEU A 405 33.20 12.73 3.38
N LEU A 406 32.94 13.43 2.27
CA LEU A 406 32.28 13.01 1.01
C LEU A 406 31.12 12.02 1.19
N ILE A 407 30.36 12.13 2.27
CA ILE A 407 29.27 11.21 2.58
C ILE A 407 28.13 11.41 1.56
N LYS A 408 27.93 12.66 1.13
CA LYS A 408 27.07 13.03 -0.01
C LYS A 408 27.83 12.91 -1.32
N GLY A 409 27.26 12.18 -2.28
CA GLY A 409 27.79 12.05 -3.63
C GLY A 409 29.20 11.47 -3.74
N GLY A 410 29.84 11.66 -4.88
CA GLY A 410 31.13 11.06 -5.20
C GLY A 410 31.03 9.59 -5.66
N LYS A 411 32.16 9.04 -6.11
CA LYS A 411 32.29 7.65 -6.55
C LYS A 411 33.38 6.90 -5.79
N LEU A 412 33.26 5.58 -5.70
CA LEU A 412 34.30 4.72 -5.13
C LEU A 412 35.57 4.78 -6.00
N ARG A 413 36.74 5.00 -5.38
CA ARG A 413 38.04 4.86 -6.05
C ARG A 413 38.33 3.39 -6.32
N ASP A 414 38.87 3.07 -7.51
CA ASP A 414 39.16 1.68 -7.90
C ASP A 414 40.14 0.94 -6.97
N ASP A 415 41.05 1.67 -6.31
CA ASP A 415 42.00 1.09 -5.35
C ASP A 415 41.41 0.84 -3.95
N MET A 416 40.17 1.26 -3.69
CA MET A 416 39.50 1.16 -2.38
C MET A 416 38.57 -0.04 -2.24
N VAL A 417 38.44 -0.87 -3.28
CA VAL A 417 37.65 -2.13 -3.27
C VAL A 417 37.95 -3.02 -2.06
N ASP A 418 39.23 -3.14 -1.67
CA ASP A 418 39.66 -3.96 -0.52
C ASP A 418 39.21 -3.33 0.81
N ASN A 419 39.24 -1.99 0.89
CA ASN A 419 38.88 -1.22 2.08
C ASN A 419 37.36 -1.16 2.30
N LEU A 420 36.55 -1.01 1.24
CA LEU A 420 35.09 -1.06 1.35
C LEU A 420 34.60 -2.44 1.83
N ALA A 421 35.12 -3.52 1.24
CA ALA A 421 34.79 -4.88 1.68
C ALA A 421 35.21 -5.17 3.13
N ARG A 422 36.28 -4.53 3.63
CA ARG A 422 36.65 -4.57 5.06
C ARG A 422 35.65 -3.79 5.90
N TYR A 423 35.28 -2.57 5.52
CA TYR A 423 34.29 -1.75 6.21
C TYR A 423 32.96 -2.48 6.41
N GLU A 424 32.43 -3.12 5.36
CA GLU A 424 31.21 -3.93 5.44
C GLU A 424 31.37 -5.16 6.35
N VAL A 425 32.49 -5.90 6.24
CA VAL A 425 32.72 -7.06 7.12
C VAL A 425 32.97 -6.65 8.58
N ARG A 426 33.58 -5.49 8.84
CA ARG A 426 33.70 -4.93 10.20
C ARG A 426 32.34 -4.57 10.80
N PHE A 427 31.41 -4.01 10.01
CA PHE A 427 30.02 -3.82 10.43
C PHE A 427 29.38 -5.16 10.83
N LEU A 428 29.48 -6.19 9.98
CA LEU A 428 28.97 -7.53 10.29
C LEU A 428 29.59 -8.09 11.59
N GLU A 429 30.90 -7.93 11.79
CA GLU A 429 31.61 -8.41 12.98
C GLU A 429 31.22 -7.69 14.27
N GLU A 430 31.08 -6.36 14.26
CA GLU A 430 30.67 -5.61 15.46
C GLU A 430 29.20 -5.89 15.81
N TYR A 431 28.29 -5.92 14.84
CA TYR A 431 26.89 -6.33 15.06
C TYR A 431 26.79 -7.78 15.59
N ALA A 432 27.63 -8.68 15.09
CA ALA A 432 27.73 -10.06 15.58
C ALA A 432 28.20 -10.14 17.04
N LYS A 433 29.12 -9.25 17.50
CA LYS A 433 29.47 -9.15 18.94
C LYS A 433 28.29 -8.69 19.79
N LYS A 434 27.40 -7.85 19.25
CA LYS A 434 26.13 -7.44 19.89
C LYS A 434 25.04 -8.51 19.83
N GLY A 435 25.33 -9.72 19.36
CA GLY A 435 24.36 -10.80 19.24
C GLY A 435 23.38 -10.64 18.07
N ILE A 436 23.54 -9.60 17.25
CA ILE A 436 22.68 -9.31 16.10
C ILE A 436 23.22 -10.08 14.89
N LYS A 437 22.35 -10.86 14.24
CA LYS A 437 22.71 -11.63 13.04
C LYS A 437 22.15 -10.96 11.79
N ILE A 438 23.02 -10.29 11.05
CA ILE A 438 22.73 -9.85 9.69
C ILE A 438 22.75 -11.10 8.79
N TYR A 439 21.62 -11.35 8.11
CA TYR A 439 21.41 -12.48 7.20
C TYR A 439 22.09 -12.25 5.84
N GLY A 440 22.08 -10.99 5.39
CA GLY A 440 22.72 -10.57 4.16
C GLY A 440 22.82 -9.06 4.04
N LEU A 441 23.45 -8.61 2.97
CA LEU A 441 23.62 -7.20 2.68
C LEU A 441 23.64 -6.93 1.18
N THR A 442 23.45 -5.66 0.84
CA THR A 442 23.82 -5.09 -0.45
C THR A 442 25.08 -4.23 -0.26
N VAL A 443 25.89 -4.12 -1.32
CA VAL A 443 27.18 -3.39 -1.25
C VAL A 443 26.98 -1.88 -1.12
N GLN A 444 25.93 -1.35 -1.77
CA GLN A 444 25.64 0.07 -1.83
C GLN A 444 24.16 0.26 -2.17
N ASN A 445 23.49 1.21 -1.50
CA ASN A 445 22.14 1.68 -1.83
C ASN A 445 22.17 2.53 -3.10
N GLU A 446 21.35 2.20 -4.09
CA GLU A 446 21.25 2.95 -5.35
C GLU A 446 22.61 3.33 -5.99
N PRO A 447 23.49 2.37 -6.34
CA PRO A 447 24.86 2.59 -6.82
C PRO A 447 25.01 3.37 -8.14
N GLN A 448 23.90 3.84 -8.72
CA GLN A 448 23.84 4.72 -9.90
C GLN A 448 23.01 5.99 -9.62
N ASN A 449 22.91 6.39 -8.34
CA ASN A 449 22.32 7.64 -7.87
C ASN A 449 23.40 8.43 -7.08
N GLU A 450 23.43 9.75 -7.26
CA GLU A 450 24.39 10.64 -6.60
C GLU A 450 23.70 11.96 -6.24
N THR A 451 23.57 12.24 -4.94
CA THR A 451 22.54 13.15 -4.43
C THR A 451 22.98 13.89 -3.14
N VAL A 452 22.17 14.85 -2.70
CA VAL A 452 22.47 15.83 -1.63
C VAL A 452 22.35 15.29 -0.20
N TYR A 453 22.33 13.97 -0.05
CA TYR A 453 22.29 13.18 1.18
C TYR A 453 23.18 11.92 0.96
N PRO A 454 23.39 11.03 1.96
CA PRO A 454 24.31 9.90 1.83
C PRO A 454 24.12 9.11 0.53
N SER A 455 25.16 9.05 -0.30
CA SER A 455 25.14 8.42 -1.62
C SER A 455 26.55 8.17 -2.14
N MET A 456 26.74 7.11 -2.94
CA MET A 456 28.01 6.81 -3.61
C MET A 456 27.75 6.04 -4.92
N LEU A 457 28.38 6.49 -6.00
CA LEU A 457 28.43 5.71 -7.24
C LEU A 457 29.43 4.56 -7.12
N ILE A 458 29.00 3.35 -7.50
CA ILE A 458 29.87 2.17 -7.65
C ILE A 458 29.44 1.39 -8.90
N ASN A 459 30.36 1.23 -9.85
CA ASN A 459 30.05 0.55 -11.11
C ASN A 459 29.90 -0.98 -10.92
N ALA A 460 29.37 -1.67 -11.93
CA ALA A 460 29.06 -3.09 -11.81
C ALA A 460 30.31 -3.97 -11.62
N GLU A 461 31.42 -3.57 -12.23
CA GLU A 461 32.73 -4.21 -12.07
C GLU A 461 33.27 -4.05 -10.63
N GLN A 462 33.20 -2.84 -10.06
CA GLN A 462 33.58 -2.57 -8.66
C GLN A 462 32.69 -3.37 -7.68
N ASN A 463 31.37 -3.36 -7.86
CA ASN A 463 30.42 -4.07 -7.01
C ASN A 463 30.70 -5.59 -7.01
N GLY A 464 30.96 -6.19 -8.18
CA GLY A 464 31.36 -7.60 -8.30
C GLY A 464 32.69 -7.92 -7.59
N LYS A 465 33.70 -7.02 -7.66
CA LYS A 465 34.99 -7.18 -6.96
C LYS A 465 34.82 -7.04 -5.44
N VAL A 466 34.00 -6.10 -4.96
CA VAL A 466 33.72 -5.90 -3.54
C VAL A 466 32.97 -7.10 -2.97
N ALA A 467 31.97 -7.65 -3.67
CA ALA A 467 31.27 -8.87 -3.27
C ALA A 467 32.21 -10.08 -3.07
N LEU A 468 33.18 -10.27 -3.99
CA LEU A 468 34.23 -11.30 -3.85
C LEU A 468 35.08 -11.10 -2.59
N LYS A 469 35.44 -9.85 -2.27
CA LYS A 469 36.22 -9.51 -1.08
C LYS A 469 35.43 -9.68 0.22
N ILE A 470 34.14 -9.32 0.25
CA ILE A 470 33.25 -9.61 1.39
C ILE A 470 33.16 -11.12 1.63
N ARG A 471 32.95 -11.90 0.57
CA ARG A 471 32.92 -13.38 0.64
C ARG A 471 34.24 -13.95 1.18
N GLN A 472 35.38 -13.38 0.79
CA GLN A 472 36.71 -13.76 1.31
C GLN A 472 36.86 -13.46 2.80
N TYR A 473 36.62 -12.21 3.24
CA TYR A 473 36.86 -11.81 4.63
C TYR A 473 35.81 -12.39 5.59
N ALA A 474 34.54 -12.51 5.17
CA ALA A 474 33.50 -13.11 6.00
C ALA A 474 33.76 -14.60 6.28
N ALA A 475 34.35 -15.34 5.33
CA ALA A 475 34.76 -16.73 5.52
C ALA A 475 35.90 -16.88 6.54
N GLN A 476 36.84 -15.93 6.54
CA GLN A 476 38.00 -15.93 7.44
C GLN A 476 37.61 -15.56 8.88
N SER A 477 36.64 -14.64 9.06
CA SER A 477 36.23 -14.13 10.37
C SER A 477 35.88 -15.24 11.39
N PRO A 478 36.57 -15.32 12.55
CA PRO A 478 36.20 -16.21 13.63
C PRO A 478 34.92 -15.76 14.35
N ILE A 479 34.58 -14.47 14.28
CA ILE A 479 33.38 -13.90 14.91
C ILE A 479 32.14 -14.34 14.11
N LEU A 480 32.14 -14.11 12.80
CA LEU A 480 31.03 -14.51 11.92
C LEU A 480 30.87 -16.03 11.86
N ARG A 481 31.99 -16.78 11.90
CA ARG A 481 31.97 -18.25 11.99
C ARG A 481 31.32 -18.73 13.29
N ARG A 482 31.67 -18.15 14.45
CA ARG A 482 31.02 -18.46 15.75
C ARG A 482 29.52 -18.16 15.73
N MET A 483 29.10 -17.11 15.02
CA MET A 483 27.69 -16.74 14.89
C MET A 483 26.95 -17.47 13.76
N GLY A 484 27.61 -18.34 12.99
CA GLY A 484 26.99 -19.08 11.88
C GLY A 484 26.61 -18.21 10.68
N ILE A 485 27.31 -17.08 10.49
CA ILE A 485 27.07 -16.09 9.42
C ILE A 485 28.35 -15.73 8.64
N SER A 486 29.37 -16.61 8.65
CA SER A 486 30.60 -16.48 7.85
C SER A 486 30.40 -16.66 6.32
N GLN A 487 29.14 -16.72 5.88
CA GLN A 487 28.71 -16.82 4.48
C GLN A 487 27.41 -16.00 4.31
N PRO A 488 27.44 -14.67 4.50
CA PRO A 488 26.23 -13.83 4.37
C PRO A 488 25.64 -13.93 2.96
N LYS A 489 24.34 -13.68 2.82
CA LYS A 489 23.76 -13.42 1.49
C LYS A 489 24.30 -12.06 1.00
N ILE A 490 24.74 -11.98 -0.24
CA ILE A 490 25.13 -10.72 -0.87
C ILE A 490 24.22 -10.51 -2.06
N TRP A 491 23.45 -9.44 -2.07
CA TRP A 491 22.63 -9.06 -3.22
C TRP A 491 23.29 -7.90 -3.96
N ALA A 492 23.46 -8.06 -5.28
CA ALA A 492 23.96 -7.02 -6.15
C ALA A 492 22.87 -5.96 -6.45
N PHE A 493 23.30 -4.85 -7.05
CA PHE A 493 22.45 -3.77 -7.57
C PHE A 493 21.76 -2.88 -6.52
N ASP A 494 20.65 -3.28 -5.88
CA ASP A 494 19.92 -2.45 -4.89
C ASP A 494 19.42 -1.10 -5.46
N HIS A 495 18.75 -1.15 -6.62
CA HIS A 495 18.30 0.04 -7.36
C HIS A 495 17.18 -0.28 -8.36
N ASN A 496 16.80 0.69 -9.21
CA ASN A 496 15.56 0.68 -9.98
C ASN A 496 15.49 -0.34 -11.12
N PHE A 497 14.32 -0.95 -11.31
CA PHE A 497 14.05 -2.02 -12.29
C PHE A 497 14.62 -1.73 -13.69
N SER A 498 14.52 -0.48 -14.15
CA SER A 498 14.96 -0.03 -15.49
C SER A 498 16.44 -0.24 -15.81
N LYS A 499 17.31 -0.36 -14.80
CA LYS A 499 18.78 -0.50 -15.00
C LYS A 499 19.34 -1.86 -14.56
N GLY A 500 18.53 -2.70 -13.89
CA GLY A 500 19.03 -3.87 -13.18
C GLY A 500 19.58 -4.98 -14.06
N GLU A 501 18.96 -5.27 -15.21
CA GLU A 501 19.50 -6.28 -16.14
C GLU A 501 20.86 -5.85 -16.69
N ALA A 502 20.99 -4.61 -17.19
CA ALA A 502 22.25 -4.09 -17.71
C ALA A 502 23.38 -4.08 -16.67
N TYR A 503 23.07 -3.74 -15.40
CA TYR A 503 24.05 -3.75 -14.31
C TYR A 503 24.53 -5.18 -13.98
N MET A 504 23.63 -6.17 -13.98
CA MET A 504 24.02 -7.57 -13.75
C MET A 504 24.80 -8.16 -14.93
N ASP A 505 24.42 -7.81 -16.17
CA ASP A 505 25.14 -8.19 -17.38
C ASP A 505 26.58 -7.65 -17.38
N GLU A 506 26.76 -6.35 -17.09
CA GLU A 506 28.08 -5.72 -16.98
C GLU A 506 28.92 -6.37 -15.87
N MET A 507 28.35 -6.57 -14.67
CA MET A 507 29.03 -7.24 -13.57
C MET A 507 29.57 -8.61 -13.98
N PHE A 508 28.73 -9.43 -14.63
CA PHE A 508 29.08 -10.81 -14.95
C PHE A 508 29.91 -10.99 -16.24
N ALA A 509 30.01 -9.95 -17.06
CA ALA A 509 30.97 -9.86 -18.17
C ALA A 509 32.35 -9.38 -17.68
N LYS A 510 32.39 -8.38 -16.79
CA LYS A 510 33.63 -7.80 -16.25
C LYS A 510 34.26 -8.63 -15.14
N VAL A 511 33.44 -9.25 -14.29
CA VAL A 511 33.84 -10.05 -13.13
C VAL A 511 33.07 -11.38 -13.13
N PRO A 512 33.39 -12.32 -14.05
CA PRO A 512 32.63 -13.57 -14.17
C PRO A 512 32.58 -14.39 -12.87
N GLU A 513 33.66 -14.29 -12.08
CA GLU A 513 33.85 -14.88 -10.75
C GLU A 513 32.84 -14.39 -9.69
N ALA A 514 32.21 -13.22 -9.86
CA ALA A 514 31.23 -12.69 -8.91
C ALA A 514 30.04 -13.65 -8.68
N ARG A 515 29.77 -14.56 -9.63
CA ARG A 515 28.83 -15.69 -9.51
C ARG A 515 29.09 -16.59 -8.27
N LYS A 516 30.31 -16.62 -7.74
CA LYS A 516 30.70 -17.39 -6.55
C LYS A 516 30.49 -16.62 -5.23
N ALA A 517 30.19 -15.32 -5.30
CA ALA A 517 30.02 -14.44 -4.14
C ALA A 517 28.59 -13.89 -4.00
N ILE A 518 27.97 -13.51 -5.11
CA ILE A 518 26.60 -13.00 -5.17
C ILE A 518 25.58 -14.13 -4.95
N SER A 519 24.49 -13.80 -4.25
CA SER A 519 23.36 -14.69 -3.95
C SER A 519 22.04 -14.25 -4.59
N GLY A 520 22.05 -13.13 -5.33
CA GLY A 520 20.87 -12.55 -5.95
C GLY A 520 21.03 -11.08 -6.35
N THR A 521 19.95 -10.47 -6.80
CA THR A 521 19.85 -9.06 -7.14
C THR A 521 18.76 -8.39 -6.30
N ALA A 522 19.10 -7.25 -5.71
CA ALA A 522 18.18 -6.38 -5.00
C ALA A 522 17.66 -5.28 -5.93
N PHE A 523 16.41 -4.86 -5.76
CA PHE A 523 15.72 -3.91 -6.62
C PHE A 523 14.90 -2.90 -5.81
N HIS A 524 14.70 -1.72 -6.39
CA HIS A 524 13.82 -0.62 -5.97
C HIS A 524 12.75 -0.36 -7.05
N ASP A 525 11.64 0.31 -6.70
CA ASP A 525 10.49 0.59 -7.59
C ASP A 525 10.19 2.11 -7.76
N TYR A 526 11.22 2.92 -7.98
CA TYR A 526 11.07 4.32 -8.36
C TYR A 526 11.07 4.52 -9.89
N ASP A 527 11.60 3.57 -10.66
CA ASP A 527 11.60 3.57 -12.13
C ASP A 527 11.62 2.14 -12.72
N GLY A 528 11.00 1.95 -13.88
CA GLY A 528 10.82 0.67 -14.57
C GLY A 528 9.66 -0.20 -14.05
N GLU A 529 9.65 -1.49 -14.42
CA GLU A 529 8.56 -2.43 -14.11
C GLU A 529 9.06 -3.75 -13.48
N PRO A 530 8.29 -4.40 -12.57
CA PRO A 530 8.71 -5.60 -11.84
C PRO A 530 9.07 -6.81 -12.72
N THR A 531 8.67 -6.81 -14.00
CA THR A 531 9.06 -7.82 -14.97
C THR A 531 10.58 -7.95 -15.11
N ALA A 532 11.34 -6.88 -14.88
CA ALA A 532 12.81 -6.92 -14.86
C ALA A 532 13.37 -7.91 -13.82
N MET A 533 12.71 -8.06 -12.65
CA MET A 533 13.09 -9.07 -11.65
C MET A 533 12.96 -10.48 -12.22
N LYS A 534 11.89 -10.75 -12.97
CA LYS A 534 11.65 -12.06 -13.59
C LYS A 534 12.69 -12.35 -14.68
N THR A 535 13.02 -11.36 -15.51
CA THR A 535 14.07 -11.50 -16.53
C THR A 535 15.43 -11.83 -15.90
N VAL A 536 15.86 -11.05 -14.91
CA VAL A 536 17.14 -11.26 -14.20
C VAL A 536 17.15 -12.60 -13.46
N LEU A 537 16.05 -12.99 -12.80
CA LEU A 537 15.92 -14.30 -12.17
C LEU A 537 16.08 -15.43 -13.19
N GLN A 538 15.32 -15.41 -14.29
CA GLN A 538 15.37 -16.44 -15.33
C GLN A 538 16.75 -16.56 -15.99
N LYS A 539 17.44 -15.43 -16.19
CA LYS A 539 18.77 -15.34 -16.80
C LYS A 539 19.88 -15.95 -15.93
N TYR A 540 19.80 -15.80 -14.60
CA TYR A 540 20.89 -16.14 -13.68
C TYR A 540 20.63 -17.31 -12.71
N GLN A 541 19.40 -17.75 -12.49
CA GLN A 541 19.09 -18.86 -11.56
C GLN A 541 19.77 -20.19 -11.92
N ASN A 542 20.01 -20.45 -13.21
CA ASN A 542 20.71 -21.65 -13.68
C ASN A 542 22.24 -21.51 -13.64
N GLN A 543 22.77 -20.30 -13.38
CA GLN A 543 24.21 -20.01 -13.29
C GLN A 543 24.71 -19.91 -11.84
N ILE A 544 23.82 -19.59 -10.89
CA ILE A 544 24.13 -19.35 -9.48
C ILE A 544 23.13 -20.16 -8.62
N PRO A 545 23.57 -21.23 -7.92
CA PRO A 545 22.69 -22.06 -7.11
C PRO A 545 21.97 -21.26 -6.00
N GLY A 546 20.64 -21.23 -6.05
CA GLY A 546 19.83 -20.47 -5.09
C GLY A 546 19.95 -18.94 -5.26
N PHE A 547 20.17 -18.48 -6.49
CA PHE A 547 20.00 -17.07 -6.87
C PHE A 547 18.58 -16.59 -6.55
N SER A 548 18.50 -15.33 -6.12
CA SER A 548 17.26 -14.70 -5.66
C SER A 548 17.08 -13.34 -6.32
N VAL A 549 15.84 -12.88 -6.43
CA VAL A 549 15.55 -11.45 -6.66
C VAL A 549 14.72 -10.94 -5.50
N ASN A 550 14.96 -9.70 -5.07
CA ASN A 550 14.44 -9.14 -3.83
C ASN A 550 14.05 -7.68 -4.04
N LEU A 551 12.91 -7.24 -3.52
CA LEU A 551 12.59 -5.80 -3.43
C LEU A 551 12.96 -5.30 -2.04
N THR A 552 14.02 -4.51 -1.98
CA THR A 552 14.68 -4.07 -0.74
C THR A 552 14.18 -2.70 -0.26
N GLU A 553 13.65 -1.89 -1.16
CA GLU A 553 13.09 -0.58 -0.86
C GLU A 553 11.93 -0.22 -1.82
N ARG A 554 10.71 -0.12 -1.28
CA ARG A 554 9.67 0.77 -1.81
C ARG A 554 8.53 0.96 -0.81
N SER A 555 7.99 2.18 -0.69
CA SER A 555 6.61 2.39 -0.25
C SER A 555 5.73 2.86 -1.42
N VAL A 556 4.58 2.19 -1.60
CA VAL A 556 3.43 2.62 -2.42
C VAL A 556 2.18 2.35 -1.57
N TRP A 557 1.21 3.26 -1.60
CA TRP A 557 0.10 3.31 -0.65
C TRP A 557 -1.18 2.63 -1.13
N GLY A 558 -2.00 2.20 -0.18
CA GLY A 558 -3.34 1.67 -0.38
C GLY A 558 -3.42 0.41 -1.25
N THR A 559 -4.56 0.20 -1.90
CA THR A 559 -4.76 -0.97 -2.78
C THR A 559 -3.81 -0.99 -3.98
N LYS A 560 -3.35 0.17 -4.49
CA LYS A 560 -2.30 0.22 -5.51
C LYS A 560 -0.97 -0.31 -4.97
N GLY A 561 -0.63 0.01 -3.73
CA GLY A 561 0.53 -0.54 -3.03
C GLY A 561 0.43 -2.04 -2.81
N ALA A 562 -0.71 -2.51 -2.28
CA ALA A 562 -0.97 -3.93 -2.10
C ALA A 562 -0.88 -4.72 -3.41
N ASP A 563 -1.42 -4.19 -4.50
CA ASP A 563 -1.30 -4.78 -5.84
C ASP A 563 0.15 -4.80 -6.36
N ARG A 564 0.90 -3.72 -6.16
CA ARG A 564 2.33 -3.69 -6.52
C ARG A 564 3.12 -4.74 -5.73
N ILE A 565 2.75 -4.98 -4.45
CA ILE A 565 3.29 -6.09 -3.64
C ILE A 565 2.98 -7.46 -4.28
N LEU A 566 1.75 -7.69 -4.75
CA LEU A 566 1.42 -8.90 -5.53
C LEU A 566 2.27 -9.01 -6.79
N LYS A 567 2.43 -7.91 -7.56
CA LYS A 567 3.26 -7.86 -8.77
C LYS A 567 4.72 -8.22 -8.51
N TYR A 568 5.32 -7.81 -7.39
CA TYR A 568 6.70 -8.18 -7.05
C TYR A 568 6.84 -9.69 -6.86
N PHE A 569 6.01 -10.30 -6.01
CA PHE A 569 6.04 -11.75 -5.77
C PHE A 569 5.72 -12.53 -7.04
N ARG A 570 4.76 -12.09 -7.86
CA ARG A 570 4.43 -12.73 -9.15
C ARG A 570 5.54 -12.61 -10.22
N ASN A 571 6.52 -11.73 -10.02
CA ASN A 571 7.72 -11.62 -10.85
C ASN A 571 8.99 -12.19 -10.17
N GLY A 572 8.80 -13.07 -9.19
CA GLY A 572 9.89 -13.91 -8.65
C GLY A 572 10.58 -13.38 -7.39
N ALA A 573 10.15 -12.24 -6.84
CA ALA A 573 10.74 -11.71 -5.60
C ALA A 573 10.57 -12.70 -4.43
N GLU A 574 11.65 -13.05 -3.72
CA GLU A 574 11.53 -13.87 -2.49
C GLU A 574 11.20 -13.01 -1.26
N SER A 575 11.45 -11.71 -1.29
CA SER A 575 11.12 -10.76 -0.22
C SER A 575 10.63 -9.40 -0.71
N TYR A 576 10.00 -8.66 0.21
CA TYR A 576 9.62 -7.25 0.06
C TYR A 576 9.89 -6.49 1.35
N ASN A 577 10.52 -5.32 1.26
CA ASN A 577 10.75 -4.43 2.38
C ASN A 577 10.27 -2.99 2.06
N SER A 578 9.29 -2.51 2.84
CA SER A 578 8.83 -1.11 2.79
C SER A 578 9.86 -0.15 3.36
N TRP A 579 9.69 1.15 3.13
CA TRP A 579 10.67 2.15 3.58
C TRP A 579 10.56 2.46 5.08
N VAL A 580 10.62 3.74 5.46
CA VAL A 580 10.65 4.21 6.86
C VAL A 580 9.44 3.67 7.65
N THR A 581 9.74 2.98 8.75
CA THR A 581 8.73 2.40 9.66
C THR A 581 7.88 3.48 10.32
N MET A 582 8.53 4.53 10.83
CA MET A 582 7.93 5.56 11.67
C MET A 582 8.59 6.94 11.52
N LEU A 583 7.74 7.97 11.48
CA LEU A 583 8.04 9.38 11.77
C LEU A 583 7.10 9.91 12.88
N ASP A 584 7.28 11.15 13.31
CA ASP A 584 6.28 11.86 14.12
C ASP A 584 5.30 12.71 13.27
N SER A 585 4.29 13.31 13.91
CA SER A 585 3.31 14.20 13.26
C SER A 585 3.91 15.39 12.51
N ASN A 586 5.16 15.77 12.83
CA ASN A 586 5.86 16.88 12.21
C ASN A 586 6.71 16.40 11.01
N THR A 587 6.45 15.19 10.50
CA THR A 587 7.27 14.47 9.49
C THR A 587 8.74 14.29 9.93
N SER A 588 8.98 14.25 11.24
CA SER A 588 10.32 14.45 11.84
C SER A 588 10.83 13.22 12.61
N PRO A 589 12.17 13.07 12.78
CA PRO A 589 13.22 13.80 12.09
C PRO A 589 13.51 13.20 10.72
N THR A 590 13.93 14.02 9.77
CA THR A 590 14.52 13.58 8.50
C THR A 590 15.46 14.65 7.95
N LYS A 591 16.43 14.24 7.12
CA LYS A 591 17.25 15.13 6.29
C LYS A 591 17.01 14.90 4.79
N PHE A 592 15.96 14.16 4.43
CA PHE A 592 15.40 14.09 3.09
C PHE A 592 14.84 15.47 2.68
N PRO A 593 15.21 16.04 1.51
CA PRO A 593 14.90 17.43 1.16
C PRO A 593 13.47 17.67 0.66
N TRP A 594 12.68 16.62 0.41
CA TRP A 594 11.36 16.71 -0.22
C TRP A 594 10.23 16.31 0.74
N LYS A 595 9.00 16.60 0.33
CA LYS A 595 7.80 16.21 1.08
C LYS A 595 7.74 14.70 1.28
N VAL A 596 7.51 14.26 2.51
CA VAL A 596 7.41 12.85 2.89
C VAL A 596 5.94 12.42 2.95
N ASP A 597 5.62 11.24 2.42
CA ASP A 597 4.29 10.63 2.52
C ASP A 597 4.12 9.81 3.81
N PRO A 598 2.88 9.47 4.24
CA PRO A 598 2.63 8.78 5.50
C PRO A 598 3.43 7.48 5.65
N THR A 599 4.14 7.36 6.78
CA THR A 599 4.85 6.15 7.22
C THR A 599 3.87 5.13 7.83
N LEU A 600 4.32 3.91 8.11
CA LEU A 600 3.45 2.82 8.60
C LEU A 600 2.88 3.15 10.00
N LEU A 601 3.68 3.80 10.85
CA LEU A 601 3.31 4.26 12.18
C LEU A 601 3.66 5.74 12.34
N ILE A 602 2.81 6.52 12.99
CA ILE A 602 3.05 7.94 13.23
C ILE A 602 3.00 8.21 14.74
N LYS A 603 4.05 8.83 15.28
CA LYS A 603 4.16 9.20 16.70
C LYS A 603 3.58 10.61 16.94
N ASP A 604 2.84 10.78 18.03
CA ASP A 604 2.60 12.12 18.61
C ASP A 604 3.91 12.62 19.25
N PRO A 605 4.56 13.69 18.76
CA PRO A 605 5.82 14.18 19.29
C PRO A 605 5.69 14.70 20.74
N ALA A 606 4.52 15.23 21.11
CA ALA A 606 4.26 15.83 22.42
C ALA A 606 3.90 14.80 23.50
N SER A 607 3.62 13.54 23.14
CA SER A 607 3.22 12.51 24.11
C SER A 607 3.87 11.13 23.87
N GLN A 608 3.27 10.11 24.48
CA GLN A 608 3.60 8.69 24.32
C GLN A 608 2.67 7.97 23.35
N ASN A 609 1.75 8.70 22.71
CA ASN A 609 0.79 8.17 21.75
C ASN A 609 1.43 7.93 20.38
N TYR A 610 0.84 7.00 19.64
CA TYR A 610 1.12 6.73 18.24
C TYR A 610 -0.13 6.12 17.60
N TRP A 611 -0.23 6.19 16.27
CA TRP A 611 -1.24 5.50 15.49
C TRP A 611 -0.64 4.79 14.28
N SER A 612 -1.47 4.02 13.59
CA SER A 612 -1.09 3.18 12.46
C SER A 612 -1.89 3.59 11.23
N THR A 613 -1.19 3.80 10.12
CA THR A 613 -1.79 4.14 8.82
C THR A 613 -2.32 2.88 8.11
N PRO A 614 -3.06 3.00 6.99
CA PRO A 614 -3.52 1.83 6.23
C PRO A 614 -2.39 0.86 5.90
N GLU A 615 -1.20 1.39 5.59
CA GLU A 615 -0.02 0.64 5.16
C GLU A 615 0.43 -0.39 6.21
N TYR A 616 0.38 -0.08 7.51
CA TYR A 616 0.65 -1.07 8.57
C TYR A 616 -0.37 -2.23 8.53
N TYR A 617 -1.65 -1.92 8.35
CA TYR A 617 -2.71 -2.94 8.26
C TYR A 617 -2.70 -3.68 6.92
N ILE A 618 -2.15 -3.10 5.85
CA ILE A 618 -1.92 -3.76 4.56
C ILE A 618 -0.77 -4.75 4.72
N MET A 619 0.35 -4.34 5.33
CA MET A 619 1.48 -5.25 5.64
C MET A 619 1.00 -6.45 6.48
N GLY A 620 0.06 -6.22 7.41
CA GLY A 620 -0.58 -7.27 8.19
C GLY A 620 -1.49 -8.24 7.42
N GLN A 621 -1.97 -7.90 6.21
CA GLN A 621 -2.65 -8.86 5.32
C GLN A 621 -1.66 -9.87 4.71
N PHE A 622 -0.40 -9.49 4.53
CA PHE A 622 0.62 -10.41 4.04
C PHE A 622 1.34 -11.12 5.21
N GLY A 623 2.01 -10.35 6.09
CA GLY A 623 2.95 -10.87 7.08
C GLY A 623 2.34 -11.79 8.13
N ARG A 624 1.09 -11.57 8.57
CA ARG A 624 0.40 -12.46 9.53
C ARG A 624 0.22 -13.89 9.00
N TYR A 625 0.12 -14.05 7.68
CA TYR A 625 -0.37 -15.28 7.05
C TYR A 625 0.65 -15.94 6.13
N ILE A 626 1.38 -15.18 5.33
CA ILE A 626 2.48 -15.67 4.51
C ILE A 626 3.74 -15.72 5.39
N ARG A 627 4.25 -16.92 5.66
CA ARG A 627 5.38 -17.16 6.57
C ARG A 627 6.62 -17.67 5.82
N PRO A 628 7.85 -17.34 6.27
CA PRO A 628 9.07 -17.83 5.64
C PRO A 628 9.08 -19.35 5.46
N GLY A 629 9.39 -19.81 4.24
CA GLY A 629 9.31 -21.22 3.85
C GLY A 629 8.04 -21.63 3.09
N MET A 630 6.97 -20.81 3.13
CA MET A 630 5.84 -20.97 2.19
C MET A 630 6.30 -20.71 0.75
N ARG A 631 5.64 -21.34 -0.22
CA ARG A 631 6.00 -21.22 -1.64
C ARG A 631 4.89 -20.56 -2.45
N LEU A 632 5.24 -19.68 -3.38
CA LEU A 632 4.28 -19.08 -4.31
C LEU A 632 3.65 -20.17 -5.20
N ILE A 633 2.36 -20.08 -5.46
CA ILE A 633 1.58 -20.96 -6.32
C ILE A 633 1.01 -20.16 -7.50
N SER A 634 0.94 -20.79 -8.67
CA SER A 634 0.35 -20.19 -9.87
C SER A 634 -1.13 -19.89 -9.68
N SER A 635 -1.57 -18.72 -10.14
CA SER A 635 -2.98 -18.36 -10.25
C SER A 635 -3.23 -17.45 -11.45
N THR A 636 -4.45 -17.43 -12.01
CA THR A 636 -4.84 -16.36 -12.93
C THR A 636 -4.85 -15.03 -12.18
N TYR A 637 -4.27 -13.99 -12.79
CA TYR A 637 -3.98 -12.74 -12.08
C TYR A 637 -5.23 -11.91 -11.77
N GLY A 638 -6.19 -11.86 -12.71
CA GLY A 638 -7.26 -10.86 -12.72
C GLY A 638 -6.80 -9.54 -13.35
N SER A 639 -7.35 -8.41 -12.90
CA SER A 639 -6.99 -7.07 -13.39
C SER A 639 -7.28 -6.00 -12.34
N GLU A 640 -6.72 -4.79 -12.51
CA GLU A 640 -6.96 -3.64 -11.63
C GLU A 640 -8.43 -3.18 -11.64
N ASN A 641 -9.18 -3.53 -12.70
CA ASN A 641 -10.62 -3.31 -12.84
C ASN A 641 -11.48 -4.43 -12.22
N THR A 642 -10.86 -5.45 -11.60
CA THR A 642 -11.53 -6.58 -10.95
C THR A 642 -10.83 -6.90 -9.62
N ILE A 643 -10.37 -8.14 -9.42
CA ILE A 643 -9.60 -8.58 -8.26
C ILE A 643 -8.21 -9.02 -8.74
N THR A 644 -7.15 -8.40 -8.22
CA THR A 644 -5.78 -8.91 -8.41
C THR A 644 -5.38 -9.78 -7.23
N ASN A 645 -4.52 -10.80 -7.44
CA ASN A 645 -4.19 -11.76 -6.38
C ASN A 645 -2.80 -12.42 -6.49
N ALA A 646 -2.34 -13.00 -5.38
CA ALA A 646 -1.25 -13.97 -5.32
C ALA A 646 -1.56 -15.05 -4.26
N VAL A 647 -1.13 -16.29 -4.51
CA VAL A 647 -1.41 -17.46 -3.66
C VAL A 647 -0.11 -18.08 -3.19
N PHE A 648 -0.04 -18.44 -1.91
CA PHE A 648 1.06 -19.13 -1.28
C PHE A 648 0.58 -20.41 -0.60
N TYR A 649 1.42 -21.44 -0.56
CA TYR A 649 1.12 -22.73 0.07
C TYR A 649 2.17 -23.08 1.13
N ASP A 650 1.69 -23.51 2.29
CA ASP A 650 2.49 -24.10 3.37
C ASP A 650 2.52 -25.63 3.19
N GLN A 651 3.59 -26.12 2.58
CA GLN A 651 3.82 -27.54 2.32
C GLN A 651 3.93 -28.43 3.57
N PHE A 652 4.03 -27.85 4.78
CA PHE A 652 4.08 -28.58 6.05
C PHE A 652 2.75 -28.58 6.80
N ARG A 653 1.85 -27.64 6.48
CA ARG A 653 0.50 -27.55 7.05
C ARG A 653 -0.61 -27.94 6.08
N HIS A 654 -0.33 -28.04 4.79
CA HIS A 654 -1.32 -28.15 3.71
C HIS A 654 -2.34 -26.99 3.73
N ASP A 655 -1.86 -25.81 4.13
CA ASP A 655 -2.62 -24.56 4.19
C ASP A 655 -2.29 -23.69 2.98
N TYR A 656 -3.33 -23.17 2.32
CA TYR A 656 -3.25 -22.14 1.29
C TYR A 656 -3.54 -20.76 1.90
N VAL A 657 -2.85 -19.74 1.39
CA VAL A 657 -3.03 -18.32 1.73
C VAL A 657 -3.12 -17.52 0.43
N MET A 658 -4.24 -16.86 0.19
CA MET A 658 -4.45 -15.98 -0.96
C MET A 658 -4.63 -14.55 -0.49
N VAL A 659 -3.75 -13.64 -0.89
CA VAL A 659 -3.97 -12.19 -0.75
C VAL A 659 -4.60 -11.69 -2.04
N ALA A 660 -5.69 -10.95 -1.91
CA ALA A 660 -6.52 -10.45 -2.99
C ALA A 660 -6.85 -8.97 -2.78
N VAL A 661 -6.87 -8.18 -3.86
CA VAL A 661 -6.99 -6.72 -3.80
C VAL A 661 -8.10 -6.27 -4.75
N ASN A 662 -9.05 -5.50 -4.22
CA ASN A 662 -10.02 -4.77 -5.02
C ASN A 662 -9.54 -3.31 -5.18
N GLN A 663 -8.99 -2.99 -6.35
CA GLN A 663 -8.56 -1.62 -6.65
C GLN A 663 -9.70 -0.71 -7.14
N THR A 664 -10.90 -1.24 -7.39
CA THR A 664 -12.02 -0.47 -7.93
C THR A 664 -12.70 0.41 -6.87
N LEU A 665 -13.62 1.28 -7.32
CA LEU A 665 -14.50 2.05 -6.44
C LEU A 665 -15.78 1.28 -6.05
N GLU A 666 -15.98 0.09 -6.62
CA GLU A 666 -17.17 -0.73 -6.40
C GLU A 666 -16.86 -1.98 -5.58
N THR A 667 -17.90 -2.61 -5.03
CA THR A 667 -17.78 -3.92 -4.39
C THR A 667 -17.62 -5.01 -5.45
N GLN A 668 -16.53 -5.78 -5.37
CA GLN A 668 -16.21 -6.83 -6.36
C GLN A 668 -16.50 -8.21 -5.78
N GLN A 669 -17.10 -9.08 -6.60
CA GLN A 669 -17.31 -10.50 -6.26
C GLN A 669 -16.50 -11.40 -7.19
N PHE A 670 -15.94 -12.48 -6.66
CA PHE A 670 -15.17 -13.47 -7.41
C PHE A 670 -15.36 -14.89 -6.84
N LYS A 671 -14.92 -15.90 -7.61
CA LYS A 671 -14.71 -17.26 -7.09
C LYS A 671 -13.25 -17.70 -7.29
N ALA A 672 -12.67 -18.30 -6.27
CA ALA A 672 -11.37 -18.97 -6.36
C ALA A 672 -11.60 -20.47 -6.53
N GLN A 673 -10.95 -21.10 -7.52
CA GLN A 673 -11.11 -22.51 -7.86
C GLN A 673 -9.77 -23.26 -7.82
N TYR A 674 -9.74 -24.43 -7.18
CA TYR A 674 -8.59 -25.35 -7.13
C TYR A 674 -9.08 -26.80 -6.96
N HIS A 675 -8.44 -27.78 -7.60
CA HIS A 675 -8.72 -29.22 -7.40
C HIS A 675 -10.22 -29.65 -7.40
N GLY A 676 -11.07 -29.02 -8.23
CA GLY A 676 -12.52 -29.30 -8.27
C GLY A 676 -13.28 -28.86 -7.00
N LYS A 677 -12.70 -27.93 -6.24
CA LYS A 677 -13.27 -27.21 -5.09
C LYS A 677 -13.27 -25.70 -5.40
N GLN A 678 -14.14 -24.94 -4.74
CA GLN A 678 -14.18 -23.48 -4.86
C GLN A 678 -14.66 -22.79 -3.59
N PHE A 679 -14.34 -21.50 -3.45
CA PHE A 679 -15.07 -20.58 -2.58
C PHE A 679 -15.45 -19.31 -3.34
N LEU A 680 -16.61 -18.74 -3.00
CA LEU A 680 -17.06 -17.44 -3.52
C LEU A 680 -16.82 -16.39 -2.44
N ALA A 681 -16.31 -15.24 -2.85
CA ALA A 681 -15.94 -14.16 -1.96
C ALA A 681 -16.29 -12.79 -2.55
N THR A 682 -16.64 -11.87 -1.66
CA THR A 682 -16.91 -10.46 -1.96
C THR A 682 -15.82 -9.62 -1.27
N ILE A 683 -15.31 -8.59 -1.93
CA ILE A 683 -14.37 -7.61 -1.36
C ILE A 683 -14.97 -6.21 -1.60
N PRO A 684 -15.21 -5.40 -0.55
CA PRO A 684 -15.68 -4.03 -0.69
C PRO A 684 -14.74 -3.17 -1.55
N ALA A 685 -15.21 -1.99 -1.97
CA ALA A 685 -14.37 -1.00 -2.65
C ALA A 685 -13.07 -0.73 -1.86
N LYS A 686 -11.95 -0.51 -2.57
CA LYS A 686 -10.65 -0.12 -2.00
C LYS A 686 -10.22 -0.95 -0.77
N ASN A 687 -10.43 -2.27 -0.81
CA ASN A 687 -10.04 -3.20 0.25
C ASN A 687 -8.98 -4.22 -0.21
N VAL A 688 -8.12 -4.60 0.74
CA VAL A 688 -7.19 -5.73 0.65
C VAL A 688 -7.74 -6.84 1.54
N ALA A 689 -7.93 -8.03 0.99
CA ALA A 689 -8.46 -9.19 1.69
C ALA A 689 -7.47 -10.35 1.66
N THR A 690 -7.40 -11.12 2.74
CA THR A 690 -6.64 -12.39 2.76
C THR A 690 -7.55 -13.55 3.11
N TYR A 691 -7.47 -14.61 2.31
CA TYR A 691 -8.23 -15.85 2.47
C TYR A 691 -7.29 -16.98 2.86
N ARG A 692 -7.72 -17.81 3.80
CA ARG A 692 -6.99 -19.00 4.28
C ARG A 692 -7.89 -20.21 4.29
N TRP A 693 -7.42 -21.29 3.69
CA TRP A 693 -8.09 -22.59 3.73
C TRP A 693 -7.06 -23.72 3.79
N HIS A 694 -7.52 -24.87 4.26
CA HIS A 694 -6.75 -26.10 4.25
C HIS A 694 -7.18 -26.95 3.06
N GLU A 695 -6.27 -27.78 2.54
CA GLU A 695 -6.40 -28.53 1.28
C GLU A 695 -7.74 -29.28 1.09
#